data_AF-A0A1W1W1L9-F1
#
_entry.id   AF-A0A1W1W1L9-F1
#
_cell.length_a   1.000
_cell.length_b   1.000
_cell.length_c   1.000
_cell.angle_alpha   90.00
_cell.angle_beta   90.00
_cell.angle_gamma   90.00
#
_symmetry.space_group_name_H-M   'P 1'
#
loop_
_entity.id
_entity.type
_entity.pdbx_description
1 polymer ?
#
loop_
_entity_poly.entity_id
_entity_poly.type
_entity_poly.pdbx_seq_one_letter_code
_entity_poly.pdbx_strand_id
1 'polypeptide(L)'
;MNATQQEEKEYLEEIKEKLTLAIRRIDGAVRQSSDELREKKQYIHEHQSGMDDADMVAAGQSIDRMAFTGEAAVSRKRKLLKLGQSPYFGRIDFAPQGKGKLPVYIGVYSFIDERQRQNLIYDWRAPISSMFYDFELGEASFTTPSGLIQGTIDLKRQYKIRDGRLEFMIENDVNIHDDVLQRELAKSSDDKMKNIVATIQRDQNAVIRNETAQVMVIQGVAGSGKTSIALHRIAFLLYRYRETIAANDVLIISPNKVFADYISNVLPELGEEHIPELGMEELAADLLDHKYPFQTFFEQVSALLDNHNAAFIERIRFKSSFEFLSQLNQYLIYVENTYFTVTELRVGNIIVPLPFLLARYKTYHRVPLLKRFALVAEDVRTYVRDATRRKLTRQEKAMIGEAIPRMFKFHQVLDLYRDFYRWVGKPELFRIDYRLHLEYADVFALIYLRLRLEGITAYDHVKHLLVDEMQDYTPVQYAVLSRLFLCRKTILGDVSQTVNPYSASSAETIERVFSQADVVKLYRSYRSTVEITAFTQRITPNPRIIPLERHGQEPVVARFANNEEELQAIQRMITTFPGSENHSLGIICKTLRQAVEVHRALEASGVYLLTNESTLFKEGIIITTAHLAKGLEFDAVIVPFASAQNYKTEVDKSMLYVACTRAMHQLTLTYSGAITAFLSA
;
A
#
# COMPACT_ATOMS: atom_id res chain seq x y z
N MET A 1 8.17 -6.63 -41.11
CA MET A 1 8.22 -6.00 -39.77
C MET A 1 7.38 -4.75 -39.85
N ASN A 2 6.48 -4.52 -38.90
CA ASN A 2 5.54 -3.41 -38.97
C ASN A 2 6.29 -2.11 -38.68
N ALA A 3 6.42 -1.23 -39.67
CA ALA A 3 7.06 0.07 -39.59
C ALA A 3 6.06 1.18 -39.27
N THR A 4 4.80 1.08 -39.70
CA THR A 4 3.79 2.13 -39.52
C THR A 4 2.77 1.78 -38.44
N GLN A 5 2.12 2.80 -37.86
CA GLN A 5 1.01 2.59 -36.92
C GLN A 5 -0.16 1.81 -37.55
N GLN A 6 -0.36 1.94 -38.86
CA GLN A 6 -1.40 1.21 -39.58
C GLN A 6 -1.09 -0.28 -39.66
N GLU A 7 0.16 -0.64 -39.98
CA GLU A 7 0.61 -2.04 -39.97
C GLU A 7 0.52 -2.67 -38.57
N GLU A 8 0.75 -1.89 -37.51
CA GLU A 8 0.54 -2.37 -36.13
C GLU A 8 -0.93 -2.60 -35.79
N LYS A 9 -1.85 -1.79 -36.32
CA LYS A 9 -3.30 -2.03 -36.19
C LYS A 9 -3.72 -3.32 -36.90
N GLU A 10 -3.19 -3.55 -38.10
CA GLU A 10 -3.46 -4.77 -38.87
C GLU A 10 -2.93 -6.01 -38.15
N TYR A 11 -1.71 -5.94 -37.60
CA TYR A 11 -1.14 -7.02 -36.80
C TYR A 11 -1.94 -7.27 -35.51
N LEU A 12 -2.43 -6.23 -34.84
CA LEU A 12 -3.32 -6.38 -33.70
C LEU A 12 -4.61 -7.13 -34.06
N GLU A 13 -5.23 -6.85 -35.20
CA GLU A 13 -6.40 -7.59 -35.67
C GLU A 13 -6.08 -9.06 -35.96
N GLU A 14 -4.94 -9.37 -36.60
CA GLU A 14 -4.50 -10.76 -36.79
C GLU A 14 -4.36 -11.52 -35.45
N ILE A 15 -3.75 -10.88 -34.46
CA ILE A 15 -3.59 -11.46 -33.12
C ILE A 15 -4.95 -11.67 -32.44
N LYS A 16 -5.88 -10.73 -32.58
CA LYS A 16 -7.24 -10.85 -32.03
C LYS A 16 -8.01 -12.01 -32.64
N GLU A 17 -7.89 -12.24 -33.95
CA GLU A 17 -8.51 -13.38 -34.61
C GLU A 17 -7.95 -14.70 -34.07
N LYS A 18 -6.61 -14.81 -33.95
CA LYS A 18 -5.95 -16.00 -33.40
C LYS A 18 -6.34 -16.25 -31.94
N LEU A 19 -6.40 -15.20 -31.11
CA LEU A 19 -6.84 -15.30 -29.72
C LEU A 19 -8.30 -15.71 -29.62
N THR A 20 -9.18 -15.15 -30.46
CA THR A 20 -10.61 -15.51 -30.50
C THR A 20 -10.79 -16.99 -30.83
N LEU A 21 -10.03 -17.51 -31.80
CA LEU A 21 -10.03 -18.93 -32.13
C LEU A 21 -9.52 -19.80 -30.96
N ALA A 22 -8.47 -19.36 -30.27
CA ALA A 22 -7.95 -20.07 -29.09
C ALA A 22 -8.96 -20.08 -27.92
N ILE A 23 -9.65 -18.95 -27.67
CA ILE A 23 -10.71 -18.83 -26.65
C ILE A 23 -11.86 -19.78 -26.97
N ARG A 24 -12.31 -19.86 -28.23
CA ARG A 24 -13.38 -20.79 -28.63
C ARG A 24 -12.98 -22.25 -28.41
N ARG A 25 -11.73 -22.61 -28.69
CA ARG A 25 -11.23 -23.99 -28.46
C ARG A 25 -11.21 -24.34 -26.98
N ILE A 26 -10.67 -23.45 -26.13
CA ILE A 26 -10.60 -23.72 -24.68
C ILE A 26 -12.00 -23.71 -24.03
N ASP A 27 -12.94 -22.92 -24.55
CA ASP A 27 -14.34 -22.95 -24.12
C ASP A 27 -14.99 -24.32 -24.34
N GLY A 28 -14.73 -24.93 -25.50
CA GLY A 28 -15.15 -26.31 -25.77
C GLY A 28 -14.54 -27.30 -24.78
N ALA A 29 -13.24 -27.20 -24.52
CA ALA A 29 -12.54 -28.07 -23.58
C ALA A 29 -13.04 -27.92 -22.14
N VAL A 30 -13.28 -26.69 -21.67
CA VAL A 30 -13.81 -26.43 -20.31
C VAL A 30 -15.21 -27.03 -20.14
N ARG A 31 -16.08 -26.89 -21.16
CA ARG A 31 -17.42 -27.52 -21.13
C ARG A 31 -17.30 -29.03 -21.08
N GLN A 32 -16.49 -29.62 -21.95
CA GLN A 32 -16.26 -31.07 -21.97
C GLN A 32 -15.73 -31.58 -20.62
N SER A 33 -14.72 -30.94 -20.02
CA SER A 33 -14.19 -31.36 -18.71
C SER A 33 -15.23 -31.21 -17.59
N SER A 34 -16.10 -30.19 -17.65
CA SER A 34 -17.19 -30.03 -16.68
C SER A 34 -18.24 -31.14 -16.82
N ASP A 35 -18.60 -31.51 -18.04
CA ASP A 35 -19.58 -32.56 -18.33
C ASP A 35 -19.02 -33.93 -17.90
N GLU A 36 -17.78 -34.26 -18.29
CA GLU A 36 -17.10 -35.50 -17.90
C GLU A 36 -16.99 -35.65 -16.37
N LEU A 37 -16.66 -34.57 -15.65
CA LEU A 37 -16.55 -34.59 -14.19
C LEU A 37 -17.91 -34.80 -13.52
N ARG A 38 -18.99 -34.23 -14.09
CA ARG A 38 -20.36 -34.45 -13.62
C ARG A 38 -20.80 -35.89 -13.84
N GLU A 39 -20.59 -36.42 -15.03
CA GLU A 39 -20.90 -37.82 -15.37
C GLU A 39 -20.13 -38.81 -14.49
N LYS A 40 -18.84 -38.56 -14.26
CA LYS A 40 -18.00 -39.42 -13.41
C LYS A 40 -18.46 -39.39 -11.95
N LYS A 41 -18.80 -38.22 -11.41
CA LYS A 41 -19.38 -38.09 -10.05
C LYS A 41 -20.71 -38.84 -9.93
N GLN A 42 -21.56 -38.74 -10.95
CA GLN A 42 -22.83 -39.46 -10.98
C GLN A 42 -22.64 -40.97 -11.04
N TYR A 43 -21.73 -41.46 -11.90
CA TYR A 43 -21.38 -42.88 -11.98
C TYR A 43 -20.89 -43.43 -10.63
N ILE A 44 -19.99 -42.71 -9.95
CA ILE A 44 -19.48 -43.11 -8.63
C ILE A 44 -20.60 -43.15 -7.59
N HIS A 45 -21.50 -42.16 -7.59
CA HIS A 45 -22.63 -42.13 -6.68
C HIS A 45 -23.59 -43.32 -6.91
N GLU A 46 -23.88 -43.66 -8.16
CA GLU A 46 -24.76 -44.77 -8.53
C GLU A 46 -24.17 -46.16 -8.19
N HIS A 47 -22.84 -46.29 -8.19
CA HIS A 47 -22.15 -47.56 -7.92
C HIS A 47 -21.52 -47.64 -6.52
N GLN A 48 -21.74 -46.62 -5.67
CA GLN A 48 -21.08 -46.47 -4.37
C GLN A 48 -21.30 -47.66 -3.43
N SER A 49 -22.46 -48.33 -3.52
CA SER A 49 -22.79 -49.48 -2.68
C SER A 49 -22.03 -50.77 -3.02
N GLY A 50 -21.38 -50.83 -4.18
CA GLY A 50 -20.64 -52.01 -4.67
C GLY A 50 -19.13 -51.84 -4.75
N MET A 51 -18.59 -50.70 -4.32
CA MET A 51 -17.16 -50.39 -4.39
C MET A 51 -16.44 -50.84 -3.11
N ASP A 52 -15.26 -51.43 -3.26
CA ASP A 52 -14.36 -51.68 -2.13
C ASP A 52 -13.51 -50.43 -1.79
N ASP A 53 -12.71 -50.52 -0.73
CA ASP A 53 -11.87 -49.41 -0.29
C ASP A 53 -10.84 -48.97 -1.36
N ALA A 54 -10.35 -49.92 -2.16
CA ALA A 54 -9.38 -49.63 -3.22
C ALA A 54 -10.05 -48.90 -4.40
N ASP A 55 -11.26 -49.32 -4.77
CA ASP A 55 -12.10 -48.68 -5.78
C ASP A 55 -12.45 -47.24 -5.38
N MET A 56 -12.77 -47.00 -4.10
CA MET A 56 -13.05 -45.65 -3.59
C MET A 56 -11.85 -44.71 -3.69
N VAL A 57 -10.65 -45.19 -3.33
CA VAL A 57 -9.41 -44.40 -3.45
C VAL A 57 -9.09 -44.09 -4.91
N ALA A 58 -9.22 -45.08 -5.81
CA ALA A 58 -8.98 -44.89 -7.24
C ALA A 58 -9.97 -43.90 -7.86
N ALA A 59 -11.25 -43.95 -7.44
CA ALA A 59 -12.28 -43.01 -7.85
C ALA A 59 -11.99 -41.57 -7.37
N GLY A 60 -11.54 -41.42 -6.11
CA GLY A 60 -11.09 -40.12 -5.57
C GLY A 60 -9.94 -39.53 -6.39
N GLN A 61 -8.88 -40.30 -6.61
CA GLN A 61 -7.73 -39.87 -7.42
C GLN A 61 -8.13 -39.50 -8.87
N SER A 62 -9.07 -40.24 -9.46
CA SER A 62 -9.60 -39.92 -10.80
C SER A 62 -10.34 -38.59 -10.79
N ILE A 63 -11.18 -38.33 -9.79
CA ILE A 63 -11.88 -37.04 -9.65
C ILE A 63 -10.87 -35.91 -9.47
N ASP A 64 -9.90 -36.08 -8.58
CA ASP A 64 -8.89 -35.06 -8.29
C ASP A 64 -8.08 -34.72 -9.54
N ARG A 65 -7.71 -35.73 -10.33
CA ARG A 65 -7.01 -35.54 -11.61
C ARG A 65 -7.88 -34.79 -12.62
N MET A 66 -9.15 -35.15 -12.75
CA MET A 66 -10.09 -34.47 -13.66
C MET A 66 -10.33 -33.02 -13.22
N ALA A 67 -10.52 -32.79 -11.91
CA ALA A 67 -10.66 -31.47 -11.32
C ALA A 67 -9.43 -30.61 -11.61
N PHE A 68 -8.23 -31.15 -11.37
CA PHE A 68 -6.97 -30.48 -11.67
C PHE A 68 -6.85 -30.09 -13.16
N THR A 69 -7.19 -30.99 -14.09
CA THR A 69 -7.18 -30.67 -15.53
C THR A 69 -8.24 -29.62 -15.91
N GLY A 70 -9.43 -29.69 -15.30
CA GLY A 70 -10.50 -28.71 -15.51
C GLY A 70 -10.11 -27.33 -14.99
N GLU A 71 -9.53 -27.25 -13.79
CA GLU A 71 -8.99 -26.02 -13.21
C GLU A 71 -7.88 -25.41 -14.08
N ALA A 72 -6.98 -26.24 -14.60
CA ALA A 72 -5.94 -25.80 -15.54
C ALA A 72 -6.55 -25.22 -16.83
N ALA A 73 -7.60 -25.83 -17.38
CA ALA A 73 -8.30 -25.33 -18.56
C ALA A 73 -9.02 -24.00 -18.28
N VAL A 74 -9.69 -23.87 -17.13
CA VAL A 74 -10.33 -22.62 -16.68
C VAL A 74 -9.30 -21.52 -16.47
N SER A 75 -8.15 -21.83 -15.87
CA SER A 75 -7.04 -20.90 -15.70
C SER A 75 -6.48 -20.43 -17.05
N ARG A 76 -6.26 -21.35 -18.00
CA ARG A 76 -5.83 -21.02 -19.37
C ARG A 76 -6.85 -20.14 -20.09
N LYS A 77 -8.15 -20.42 -19.95
CA LYS A 77 -9.23 -19.58 -20.48
C LYS A 77 -9.17 -18.15 -19.92
N ARG A 78 -9.03 -18.00 -18.60
CA ARG A 78 -8.90 -16.67 -17.96
C ARG A 78 -7.71 -15.88 -18.53
N LYS A 79 -6.55 -16.52 -18.74
CA LYS A 79 -5.37 -15.89 -19.35
C LYS A 79 -5.63 -15.43 -20.78
N LEU A 80 -6.28 -16.26 -21.60
CA LEU A 80 -6.62 -15.92 -22.99
C LEU A 80 -7.63 -14.78 -23.08
N LEU A 81 -8.64 -14.73 -22.19
CA LEU A 81 -9.58 -13.62 -22.12
C LEU A 81 -8.89 -12.29 -21.81
N LYS A 82 -7.94 -12.30 -20.86
CA LYS A 82 -7.09 -11.13 -20.57
C LYS A 82 -6.28 -10.69 -21.79
N LEU A 83 -5.61 -11.63 -22.47
CA LEU A 83 -4.89 -11.34 -23.71
C LEU A 83 -5.81 -10.80 -24.81
N GLY A 84 -7.07 -11.23 -24.87
CA GLY A 84 -8.05 -10.70 -25.84
C GLY A 84 -8.36 -9.21 -25.66
N GLN A 85 -8.30 -8.71 -24.43
CA GLN A 85 -8.52 -7.30 -24.12
C GLN A 85 -7.28 -6.45 -24.40
N SER A 86 -6.10 -6.91 -23.97
CA SER A 86 -4.81 -6.26 -24.18
C SER A 86 -3.71 -7.30 -24.43
N PRO A 87 -3.43 -7.68 -25.69
CA PRO A 87 -2.54 -8.78 -26.01
C PRO A 87 -1.07 -8.53 -25.62
N TYR A 88 -0.56 -7.35 -25.96
CA TYR A 88 0.82 -6.93 -25.70
C TYR A 88 0.85 -5.43 -25.41
N PHE A 89 1.82 -4.98 -24.62
CA PHE A 89 1.99 -3.57 -24.27
C PHE A 89 3.33 -3.00 -24.75
N GLY A 90 4.25 -3.86 -25.20
CA GLY A 90 5.56 -3.44 -25.66
C GLY A 90 6.06 -4.26 -26.84
N ARG A 91 6.97 -3.67 -27.61
CA ARG A 91 7.74 -4.35 -28.65
C ARG A 91 9.18 -3.87 -28.62
N ILE A 92 10.11 -4.80 -28.76
CA ILE A 92 11.51 -4.52 -29.10
C ILE A 92 11.84 -5.19 -30.42
N ASP A 93 12.66 -4.54 -31.23
CA ASP A 93 13.30 -5.22 -32.35
C ASP A 93 14.75 -5.53 -31.98
N PHE A 94 15.00 -6.81 -31.68
CA PHE A 94 16.30 -7.28 -31.21
C PHE A 94 17.06 -7.98 -32.35
N ALA A 95 18.31 -7.61 -32.54
CA ALA A 95 19.24 -8.24 -33.47
C ALA A 95 20.35 -8.96 -32.69
N PRO A 96 20.22 -10.29 -32.47
CA PRO A 96 21.28 -11.07 -31.84
C PRO A 96 22.55 -11.05 -32.70
N GLN A 97 23.73 -11.12 -32.08
CA GLN A 97 24.99 -11.21 -32.83
C GLN A 97 24.96 -12.37 -33.85
N GLY A 98 25.21 -12.04 -35.12
CA GLY A 98 25.26 -13.01 -36.22
C GLY A 98 23.89 -13.56 -36.67
N LYS A 99 22.76 -12.99 -36.21
CA LYS A 99 21.41 -13.36 -36.65
C LYS A 99 20.63 -12.15 -37.18
N GLY A 100 19.56 -12.43 -37.93
CA GLY A 100 18.64 -11.40 -38.39
C GLY A 100 17.85 -10.76 -37.25
N LYS A 101 17.39 -9.54 -37.50
CA LYS A 101 16.52 -8.77 -36.60
C LYS A 101 15.18 -9.49 -36.39
N LEU A 102 14.72 -9.54 -35.13
CA LEU A 102 13.51 -10.23 -34.73
C LEU A 102 12.62 -9.29 -33.91
N PRO A 103 11.33 -9.10 -34.28
CA PRO A 103 10.38 -8.38 -33.44
C PRO A 103 9.97 -9.27 -32.27
N VAL A 104 10.05 -8.73 -31.06
CA VAL A 104 9.66 -9.38 -29.80
C VAL A 104 8.52 -8.57 -29.20
N TYR A 105 7.29 -9.05 -29.33
CA TYR A 105 6.13 -8.47 -28.67
C TYR A 105 6.03 -9.00 -27.24
N ILE A 106 5.78 -8.11 -26.29
CA ILE A 106 5.80 -8.40 -24.86
C ILE A 106 4.42 -8.12 -24.29
N GLY A 107 3.87 -9.13 -23.62
CA GLY A 107 2.55 -9.08 -23.00
C GLY A 107 2.54 -9.72 -21.63
N VAL A 108 1.36 -9.69 -21.00
CA VAL A 108 1.15 -10.21 -19.64
C VAL A 108 1.33 -11.73 -19.58
N TYR A 109 0.98 -12.42 -20.67
CA TYR A 109 1.13 -13.86 -20.81
C TYR A 109 1.71 -14.20 -22.18
N SER A 110 2.40 -15.34 -22.27
CA SER A 110 2.86 -15.86 -23.56
C SER A 110 1.69 -16.31 -24.44
N PHE A 111 1.75 -16.01 -25.73
CA PHE A 111 0.85 -16.56 -26.74
C PHE A 111 1.64 -17.20 -27.87
N ILE A 112 1.40 -18.50 -28.07
CA ILE A 112 2.08 -19.33 -29.06
C ILE A 112 1.11 -19.66 -30.18
N ASP A 113 1.53 -19.44 -31.41
CA ASP A 113 0.84 -20.01 -32.56
C ASP A 113 1.14 -21.51 -32.62
N GLU A 114 0.16 -22.34 -32.26
CA GLU A 114 0.31 -23.81 -32.25
C GLU A 114 0.60 -24.39 -33.64
N ARG A 115 0.19 -23.71 -34.73
CA ARG A 115 0.43 -24.19 -36.11
C ARG A 115 1.85 -23.93 -36.57
N GLN A 116 2.34 -22.72 -36.30
CA GLN A 116 3.69 -22.29 -36.73
C GLN A 116 4.76 -22.58 -35.67
N ARG A 117 4.36 -23.02 -34.46
CA ARG A 117 5.23 -23.20 -33.29
C ARG A 117 6.07 -21.96 -32.99
N GLN A 118 5.49 -20.79 -33.21
CA GLN A 118 6.15 -19.50 -33.03
C GLN A 118 5.52 -18.77 -31.84
N ASN A 119 6.36 -18.22 -30.96
CA ASN A 119 5.92 -17.26 -29.95
C ASN A 119 5.50 -15.98 -30.67
N LEU A 120 4.22 -15.64 -30.63
CA LEU A 120 3.72 -14.36 -31.13
C LEU A 120 3.81 -13.28 -30.06
N ILE A 121 3.59 -13.67 -28.80
CA ILE A 121 3.68 -12.79 -27.64
C ILE A 121 4.54 -13.49 -26.59
N TYR A 122 5.55 -12.78 -26.09
CA TYR A 122 6.40 -13.23 -25.00
C TYR A 122 5.82 -12.74 -23.68
N ASP A 123 5.81 -13.62 -22.69
CA ASP A 123 5.52 -13.24 -21.31
C ASP A 123 6.59 -12.21 -20.86
N TRP A 124 6.16 -11.14 -20.22
CA TRP A 124 7.06 -10.12 -19.70
C TRP A 124 8.09 -10.68 -18.71
N ARG A 125 7.81 -11.83 -18.09
CA ARG A 125 8.72 -12.53 -17.20
C ARG A 125 9.77 -13.39 -17.93
N ALA A 126 9.69 -13.53 -19.25
CA ALA A 126 10.69 -14.29 -20.00
C ALA A 126 12.05 -13.56 -19.97
N PRO A 127 13.19 -14.26 -19.95
CA PRO A 127 14.51 -13.61 -19.95
C PRO A 127 14.73 -12.67 -21.13
N ILE A 128 14.22 -13.01 -22.32
CA ILE A 128 14.30 -12.14 -23.51
C ILE A 128 13.51 -10.82 -23.33
N SER A 129 12.44 -10.85 -22.52
CA SER A 129 11.61 -9.67 -22.24
C SER A 129 12.27 -8.72 -21.24
N SER A 130 13.25 -9.17 -20.46
CA SER A 130 13.97 -8.32 -19.51
C SER A 130 14.65 -7.15 -20.23
N MET A 131 15.08 -7.37 -21.48
CA MET A 131 15.71 -6.36 -22.32
C MET A 131 14.87 -5.09 -22.50
N PHE A 132 13.55 -5.24 -22.59
CA PHE A 132 12.63 -4.10 -22.71
C PHE A 132 12.65 -3.19 -21.48
N TYR A 133 13.02 -3.72 -20.33
CA TYR A 133 13.13 -2.94 -19.10
C TYR A 133 14.57 -2.52 -18.83
N ASP A 134 15.54 -3.42 -19.07
CA ASP A 134 16.91 -3.31 -18.58
C ASP A 134 17.81 -2.43 -19.46
N PHE A 135 17.47 -2.28 -20.74
CA PHE A 135 18.30 -1.58 -21.72
C PHE A 135 17.53 -0.48 -22.46
N GLU A 136 18.27 0.57 -22.84
CA GLU A 136 17.87 1.57 -23.84
C GLU A 136 18.14 1.01 -25.26
N LEU A 137 18.03 1.85 -26.30
CA LEU A 137 18.47 1.45 -27.64
C LEU A 137 20.00 1.24 -27.67
N GLY A 138 20.47 0.34 -28.55
CA GLY A 138 21.88 -0.01 -28.65
C GLY A 138 22.18 -1.40 -28.08
N GLU A 139 23.34 -1.56 -27.44
CA GLU A 139 23.80 -2.88 -26.97
C GLU A 139 22.93 -3.41 -25.82
N ALA A 140 22.48 -4.66 -25.96
CA ALA A 140 21.67 -5.33 -24.97
C ALA A 140 22.06 -6.80 -24.85
N SER A 141 21.75 -7.40 -23.70
CA SER A 141 21.97 -8.82 -23.50
C SER A 141 20.96 -9.41 -22.52
N PHE A 142 20.72 -10.71 -22.63
CA PHE A 142 19.89 -11.44 -21.68
C PHE A 142 20.42 -12.84 -21.43
N THR A 143 20.13 -13.37 -20.25
CA THR A 143 20.64 -14.68 -19.81
C THR A 143 19.66 -15.79 -20.17
N THR A 144 20.15 -16.88 -20.74
CA THR A 144 19.40 -18.11 -20.95
C THR A 144 20.06 -19.25 -20.18
N PRO A 145 19.36 -20.38 -19.93
CA PRO A 145 19.99 -21.57 -19.35
C PRO A 145 21.22 -22.07 -20.15
N SER A 146 21.30 -21.73 -21.44
CA SER A 146 22.39 -22.10 -22.34
C SER A 146 23.52 -21.05 -22.40
N GLY A 147 23.41 -19.93 -21.68
CA GLY A 147 24.40 -18.85 -21.66
C GLY A 147 23.81 -17.45 -21.95
N LEU A 148 24.69 -16.45 -21.93
CA LEU A 148 24.36 -15.05 -22.24
C LEU A 148 24.20 -14.87 -23.76
N ILE A 149 23.11 -14.22 -24.19
CA ILE A 149 22.90 -13.82 -25.58
C ILE A 149 23.07 -12.31 -25.67
N GLN A 150 23.97 -11.87 -26.55
CA GLN A 150 24.25 -10.45 -26.81
C GLN A 150 23.71 -10.02 -28.18
N GLY A 151 23.32 -8.76 -28.31
CA GLY A 151 22.81 -8.18 -29.55
C GLY A 151 22.53 -6.68 -29.42
N THR A 152 21.80 -6.13 -30.37
CA THR A 152 21.37 -4.73 -30.36
C THR A 152 19.86 -4.60 -30.36
N ILE A 153 19.34 -3.61 -29.64
CA ILE A 153 17.95 -3.15 -29.72
C ILE A 153 17.91 -1.93 -30.63
N ASP A 154 17.25 -2.07 -31.77
CA ASP A 154 17.18 -1.01 -32.78
C ASP A 154 15.90 -0.18 -32.68
N LEU A 155 14.84 -0.76 -32.10
CA LEU A 155 13.53 -0.13 -31.97
C LEU A 155 12.88 -0.59 -30.68
N LYS A 156 12.20 0.36 -30.02
CA LYS A 156 11.40 0.10 -28.85
C LYS A 156 10.09 0.88 -28.94
N ARG A 157 8.99 0.16 -28.80
CA ARG A 157 7.63 0.69 -28.88
C ARG A 157 6.82 0.30 -27.66
N GLN A 158 5.93 1.20 -27.27
CA GLN A 158 4.92 0.98 -26.26
C GLN A 158 3.54 1.18 -26.87
N TYR A 159 2.61 0.34 -26.46
CA TYR A 159 1.24 0.34 -26.96
C TYR A 159 0.28 0.43 -25.78
N LYS A 160 -0.77 1.24 -25.94
CA LYS A 160 -1.96 1.15 -25.09
C LYS A 160 -3.08 0.53 -25.91
N ILE A 161 -3.47 -0.67 -25.52
CA ILE A 161 -4.55 -1.41 -26.14
C ILE A 161 -5.64 -1.61 -25.09
N ARG A 162 -6.87 -1.23 -25.44
CA ARG A 162 -8.05 -1.41 -24.58
C ARG A 162 -9.17 -2.02 -25.39
N ASP A 163 -9.79 -3.07 -24.86
CA ASP A 163 -10.86 -3.81 -25.54
C ASP A 163 -10.49 -4.23 -26.97
N GLY A 164 -9.22 -4.61 -27.18
CA GLY A 164 -8.69 -5.00 -28.48
C GLY A 164 -8.58 -3.85 -29.48
N ARG A 165 -8.56 -2.59 -29.04
CA ARG A 165 -8.34 -1.41 -29.88
C ARG A 165 -7.07 -0.70 -29.46
N LEU A 166 -6.23 -0.37 -30.44
CA LEU A 166 -5.04 0.44 -30.23
C LEU A 166 -5.45 1.90 -30.00
N GLU A 167 -5.31 2.38 -28.75
CA GLU A 167 -5.57 3.77 -28.40
C GLU A 167 -4.41 4.66 -28.88
N PHE A 168 -3.17 4.29 -28.53
CA PHE A 168 -1.97 5.00 -28.97
C PHE A 168 -0.75 4.09 -29.05
N MET A 169 0.26 4.54 -29.79
CA MET A 169 1.57 3.92 -29.96
C MET A 169 2.64 4.98 -29.76
N ILE A 170 3.68 4.65 -29.00
CA ILE A 170 4.78 5.57 -28.71
C ILE A 170 6.11 4.87 -28.99
N GLU A 171 7.00 5.57 -29.68
CA GLU A 171 8.39 5.17 -29.90
C GLU A 171 9.29 5.93 -28.93
N ASN A 172 9.93 5.23 -28.00
CA ASN A 172 10.83 5.81 -27.01
C ASN A 172 11.90 4.81 -26.58
N ASP A 173 13.11 5.32 -26.34
CA ASP A 173 14.27 4.54 -25.90
C ASP A 173 14.07 4.01 -24.48
N VAL A 174 13.35 4.78 -23.66
CA VAL A 174 13.04 4.45 -22.27
C VAL A 174 11.59 3.97 -22.16
N ASN A 175 11.38 2.89 -21.41
CA ASN A 175 10.05 2.37 -21.12
C ASN A 175 9.33 3.30 -20.14
N ILE A 176 8.24 3.95 -20.58
CA ILE A 176 7.43 4.84 -19.77
C ILE A 176 6.33 4.06 -19.09
N HIS A 177 6.30 4.13 -17.77
CA HIS A 177 5.39 3.34 -16.96
C HIS A 177 4.05 4.05 -16.67
N ASP A 178 4.04 5.38 -16.65
CA ASP A 178 2.87 6.17 -16.24
C ASP A 178 1.96 6.53 -17.43
N ASP A 179 0.67 6.19 -17.33
CA ASP A 179 -0.35 6.43 -18.36
C ASP A 179 -0.52 7.92 -18.73
N VAL A 180 -0.36 8.84 -17.76
CA VAL A 180 -0.48 10.28 -18.02
C VAL A 180 0.67 10.74 -18.90
N LEU A 181 1.90 10.33 -18.56
CA LEU A 181 3.09 10.65 -19.33
C LEU A 181 3.03 10.07 -20.75
N GLN A 182 2.53 8.83 -20.88
CA GLN A 182 2.31 8.21 -22.19
C GLN A 182 1.34 9.03 -23.06
N ARG A 183 0.18 9.43 -22.52
CA ARG A 183 -0.81 10.23 -23.26
C ARG A 183 -0.26 11.59 -23.68
N GLU A 184 0.47 12.28 -22.79
CA GLU A 184 1.07 13.57 -23.11
C GLU A 184 2.14 13.46 -24.20
N LEU A 185 2.94 12.39 -24.20
CA LEU A 185 3.90 12.11 -25.28
C LEU A 185 3.23 11.70 -26.58
N ALA A 186 2.11 10.99 -26.53
CA ALA A 186 1.36 10.62 -27.73
C ALA A 186 0.73 11.86 -28.40
N LYS A 187 0.39 12.90 -27.62
CA LYS A 187 -0.19 14.16 -28.11
C LYS A 187 0.88 15.16 -28.58
N SER A 188 2.06 15.17 -27.95
CA SER A 188 3.12 16.13 -28.24
C SER A 188 4.10 15.62 -29.30
N SER A 189 4.38 16.44 -30.30
CA SER A 189 5.45 16.18 -31.29
C SER A 189 6.79 16.81 -30.88
N ASP A 190 6.87 17.49 -29.73
CA ASP A 190 8.03 18.29 -29.30
C ASP A 190 9.13 17.42 -28.66
N ASP A 191 10.36 17.56 -29.15
CA ASP A 191 11.54 16.87 -28.63
C ASP A 191 11.92 17.36 -27.21
N LYS A 192 11.54 18.58 -26.80
CA LYS A 192 11.69 19.05 -25.42
C LYS A 192 10.89 18.19 -24.45
N MET A 193 9.63 17.88 -24.79
CA MET A 193 8.75 17.03 -23.97
C MET A 193 9.28 15.60 -23.90
N LYS A 194 9.74 15.04 -25.01
CA LYS A 194 10.40 13.71 -25.02
C LYS A 194 11.58 13.66 -24.07
N ASN A 195 12.45 14.67 -24.08
CA ASN A 195 13.62 14.75 -23.19
C ASN A 195 13.23 14.89 -21.71
N ILE A 196 12.23 15.70 -21.38
CA ILE A 196 11.75 15.86 -19.99
C ILE A 196 11.17 14.54 -19.49
N VAL A 197 10.31 13.88 -20.27
CA VAL A 197 9.70 12.61 -19.87
C VAL A 197 10.75 11.50 -19.79
N ALA A 198 11.70 11.44 -20.72
CA ALA A 198 12.83 10.51 -20.63
C ALA A 198 13.63 10.72 -19.35
N THR A 199 13.86 11.96 -18.92
CA THR A 199 14.55 12.27 -17.66
C THR A 199 13.73 11.83 -16.44
N ILE A 200 12.42 12.14 -16.42
CA ILE A 200 11.50 11.66 -15.36
C ILE A 200 11.57 10.14 -15.27
N GLN A 201 11.51 9.45 -16.40
CA GLN A 201 11.49 8.00 -16.43
C GLN A 201 12.84 7.39 -15.99
N ARG A 202 13.98 8.02 -16.34
CA ARG A 202 15.29 7.60 -15.82
C ARG A 202 15.37 7.74 -14.30
N ASP A 203 14.91 8.86 -13.76
CA ASP A 203 14.86 9.09 -12.31
C ASP A 203 13.96 8.03 -11.63
N GLN A 204 12.79 7.74 -12.20
CA GLN A 204 11.88 6.69 -11.70
C GLN A 204 12.50 5.29 -11.79
N ASN A 205 13.16 4.95 -12.90
CA ASN A 205 13.79 3.65 -13.10
C ASN A 205 14.94 3.40 -12.13
N ALA A 206 15.72 4.42 -11.80
CA ALA A 206 16.77 4.33 -10.78
C ALA A 206 16.19 3.94 -9.41
N VAL A 207 15.03 4.50 -9.05
CA VAL A 207 14.31 4.16 -7.81
C VAL A 207 13.71 2.75 -7.89
N ILE A 208 13.05 2.40 -8.99
CA ILE A 208 12.41 1.09 -9.20
C ILE A 208 13.45 -0.03 -9.08
N ARG A 209 14.64 0.15 -9.67
CA ARG A 209 15.69 -0.87 -9.80
C ARG A 209 16.70 -0.92 -8.65
N ASN A 210 16.58 -0.06 -7.65
CA ASN A 210 17.52 -0.07 -6.53
C ASN A 210 17.38 -1.36 -5.71
N GLU A 211 18.38 -2.23 -5.79
CA GLU A 211 18.46 -3.52 -5.09
C GLU A 211 19.26 -3.44 -3.77
N THR A 212 19.92 -2.31 -3.49
CA THR A 212 20.88 -2.16 -2.38
C THR A 212 20.24 -1.61 -1.12
N ALA A 213 19.26 -0.72 -1.26
CA ALA A 213 18.58 -0.07 -0.13
C ALA A 213 17.81 -1.09 0.71
N GLN A 214 18.12 -1.17 2.00
CA GLN A 214 17.32 -1.95 2.96
C GLN A 214 16.02 -1.22 3.29
N VAL A 215 16.09 0.11 3.45
CA VAL A 215 14.94 0.99 3.59
C VAL A 215 15.07 2.07 2.55
N MET A 216 14.06 2.19 1.68
CA MET A 216 13.98 3.23 0.67
C MET A 216 12.84 4.17 1.03
N VAL A 217 13.12 5.47 1.11
CA VAL A 217 12.12 6.50 1.38
C VAL A 217 11.95 7.36 0.13
N ILE A 218 10.78 7.33 -0.47
CA ILE A 218 10.42 8.07 -1.68
C ILE A 218 9.53 9.24 -1.27
N GLN A 219 10.15 10.41 -1.08
CA GLN A 219 9.42 11.65 -0.83
C GLN A 219 9.12 12.33 -2.16
N GLY A 220 7.86 12.53 -2.49
CA GLY A 220 7.48 13.21 -3.74
C GLY A 220 6.43 14.27 -3.52
N VAL A 221 6.24 15.13 -4.52
CA VAL A 221 5.22 16.19 -4.50
C VAL A 221 3.90 15.72 -5.15
N ALA A 222 2.77 16.35 -4.85
CA ALA A 222 1.48 16.04 -5.45
C ALA A 222 1.59 15.81 -6.97
N GLY A 223 1.06 14.69 -7.48
CA GLY A 223 1.13 14.38 -8.91
C GLY A 223 2.50 13.96 -9.46
N SER A 224 3.46 13.55 -8.60
CA SER A 224 4.78 13.07 -9.02
C SER A 224 4.86 11.57 -9.32
N GLY A 225 3.75 10.83 -9.29
CA GLY A 225 3.69 9.40 -9.60
C GLY A 225 4.28 8.44 -8.57
N LYS A 226 4.41 8.84 -7.29
CA LYS A 226 4.97 8.00 -6.20
C LYS A 226 4.37 6.60 -6.15
N THR A 227 3.05 6.51 -6.27
CA THR A 227 2.32 5.24 -6.26
C THR A 227 2.65 4.38 -7.46
N SER A 228 2.71 4.96 -8.66
CA SER A 228 3.14 4.23 -9.85
C SER A 228 4.55 3.68 -9.66
N ILE A 229 5.48 4.49 -9.16
CA ILE A 229 6.86 4.05 -8.86
C ILE A 229 6.86 2.89 -7.85
N ALA A 230 6.05 2.96 -6.80
CA ALA A 230 5.91 1.90 -5.80
C ALA A 230 5.41 0.59 -6.40
N LEU A 231 4.35 0.65 -7.23
CA LEU A 231 3.78 -0.49 -7.92
C LEU A 231 4.80 -1.16 -8.85
N HIS A 232 5.45 -0.36 -9.70
CA HIS A 232 6.47 -0.88 -10.62
C HIS A 232 7.69 -1.41 -9.90
N ARG A 233 8.07 -0.83 -8.75
CA ARG A 233 9.12 -1.37 -7.88
C ARG A 233 8.74 -2.73 -7.32
N ILE A 234 7.52 -2.92 -6.82
CA ILE A 234 7.06 -4.24 -6.35
C ILE A 234 7.07 -5.25 -7.49
N ALA A 235 6.53 -4.90 -8.66
CA ALA A 235 6.53 -5.77 -9.83
C ALA A 235 7.96 -6.14 -10.26
N PHE A 236 8.89 -5.18 -10.25
CA PHE A 236 10.31 -5.44 -10.51
C PHE A 236 10.92 -6.39 -9.48
N LEU A 237 10.66 -6.19 -8.18
CA LEU A 237 11.18 -7.07 -7.12
C LEU A 237 10.61 -8.49 -7.22
N LEU A 238 9.32 -8.64 -7.46
CA LEU A 238 8.67 -9.95 -7.67
C LEU A 238 9.24 -10.64 -8.90
N TYR A 239 9.51 -9.91 -9.98
CA TYR A 239 10.14 -10.46 -11.17
C TYR A 239 11.59 -10.90 -10.93
N ARG A 240 12.40 -9.98 -10.39
CA ARG A 240 13.84 -10.14 -10.18
C ARG A 240 14.14 -11.25 -9.18
N TYR A 241 13.31 -11.35 -8.14
CA TYR A 241 13.46 -12.29 -7.03
C TYR A 241 12.38 -13.38 -7.02
N ARG A 242 11.78 -13.70 -8.18
CA ARG A 242 10.68 -14.69 -8.33
C ARG A 242 10.94 -16.08 -7.76
N GLU A 243 12.22 -16.45 -7.58
CA GLU A 243 12.62 -17.73 -6.97
C GLU A 243 12.63 -17.68 -5.43
N THR A 244 12.62 -16.48 -4.84
CA THR A 244 12.81 -16.24 -3.39
C THR A 244 11.71 -15.41 -2.74
N ILE A 245 10.96 -14.61 -3.51
CA ILE A 245 9.88 -13.74 -3.04
C ILE A 245 8.64 -14.05 -3.88
N ALA A 246 7.56 -14.46 -3.20
CA ALA A 246 6.23 -14.59 -3.80
C ALA A 246 5.36 -13.35 -3.49
N ALA A 247 4.23 -13.19 -4.17
CA ALA A 247 3.29 -12.10 -3.92
C ALA A 247 2.84 -12.03 -2.44
N ASN A 248 2.58 -13.18 -1.81
CA ASN A 248 2.21 -13.29 -0.40
C ASN A 248 3.34 -12.95 0.59
N ASP A 249 4.59 -12.84 0.12
CA ASP A 249 5.73 -12.37 0.93
C ASP A 249 5.85 -10.84 0.93
N VAL A 250 5.04 -10.13 0.12
CA VAL A 250 4.98 -8.67 0.09
C VAL A 250 3.75 -8.21 0.87
N LEU A 251 3.90 -7.19 1.72
CA LEU A 251 2.78 -6.60 2.46
C LEU A 251 2.69 -5.11 2.18
N ILE A 252 1.46 -4.62 1.96
CA ILE A 252 1.17 -3.20 1.80
C ILE A 252 0.47 -2.67 3.04
N ILE A 253 1.02 -1.61 3.62
CA ILE A 253 0.39 -0.83 4.68
C ILE A 253 -0.02 0.51 4.11
N SER A 254 -1.33 0.77 4.11
CA SER A 254 -1.95 2.00 3.63
C SER A 254 -2.98 2.49 4.66
N PRO A 255 -3.11 3.81 4.90
CA PRO A 255 -4.21 4.34 5.70
C PRO A 255 -5.54 4.34 4.93
N ASN A 256 -5.53 4.16 3.61
CA ASN A 256 -6.73 4.14 2.78
C ASN A 256 -6.92 2.77 2.12
N LYS A 257 -7.93 2.03 2.59
CA LYS A 257 -8.32 0.71 2.07
C LYS A 257 -8.79 0.75 0.62
N VAL A 258 -9.49 1.81 0.22
CA VAL A 258 -9.98 1.98 -1.17
C VAL A 258 -8.79 2.13 -2.12
N PHE A 259 -7.73 2.79 -1.65
CA PHE A 259 -6.53 3.00 -2.44
C PHE A 259 -5.67 1.75 -2.56
N ALA A 260 -5.59 0.97 -1.50
CA ALA A 260 -4.83 -0.25 -1.55
C ALA A 260 -5.56 -1.38 -2.31
N ASP A 261 -6.90 -1.39 -2.37
CA ASP A 261 -7.65 -2.16 -3.37
C ASP A 261 -7.29 -1.75 -4.82
N TYR A 262 -7.21 -0.44 -5.10
CA TYR A 262 -6.74 0.05 -6.41
C TYR A 262 -5.33 -0.47 -6.74
N ILE A 263 -4.38 -0.39 -5.81
CA ILE A 263 -3.02 -0.95 -5.96
C ILE A 263 -3.07 -2.47 -6.22
N SER A 264 -3.88 -3.18 -5.43
CA SER A 264 -4.09 -4.62 -5.53
C SER A 264 -4.64 -5.05 -6.89
N ASN A 265 -5.40 -4.19 -7.57
CA ASN A 265 -6.02 -4.47 -8.87
C ASN A 265 -5.11 -4.12 -10.07
N VAL A 266 -4.16 -3.20 -9.91
CA VAL A 266 -3.19 -2.82 -10.96
C VAL A 266 -2.07 -3.87 -11.13
N LEU A 267 -1.65 -4.55 -10.07
CA LEU A 267 -0.60 -5.59 -10.15
C LEU A 267 -1.06 -6.87 -10.90
N PRO A 268 -2.33 -7.32 -10.80
CA PRO A 268 -2.90 -8.36 -11.65
C PRO A 268 -2.99 -8.01 -13.14
N GLU A 269 -3.01 -6.73 -13.51
CA GLU A 269 -2.81 -6.29 -14.90
C GLU A 269 -1.37 -6.54 -15.37
N LEU A 270 -0.41 -6.49 -14.43
CA LEU A 270 0.98 -6.93 -14.64
C LEU A 270 1.13 -8.47 -14.49
N GLY A 271 0.03 -9.19 -14.26
CA GLY A 271 -0.01 -10.65 -14.24
C GLY A 271 0.41 -11.30 -12.92
N GLU A 272 0.61 -10.53 -11.85
CA GLU A 272 0.93 -11.02 -10.50
C GLU A 272 -0.32 -11.41 -9.69
N GLU A 273 -0.14 -12.24 -8.67
CA GLU A 273 -1.20 -12.59 -7.71
C GLU A 273 -1.53 -11.41 -6.78
N HIS A 274 -2.69 -11.47 -6.11
CA HIS A 274 -3.13 -10.43 -5.18
C HIS A 274 -2.12 -10.28 -4.03
N ILE A 275 -1.66 -9.05 -3.77
CA ILE A 275 -0.72 -8.75 -2.69
C ILE A 275 -1.52 -8.45 -1.41
N PRO A 276 -1.18 -9.10 -0.28
CA PRO A 276 -1.80 -8.80 1.00
C PRO A 276 -1.70 -7.32 1.39
N GLU A 277 -2.80 -6.80 1.93
CA GLU A 277 -2.91 -5.47 2.50
C GLU A 277 -3.22 -5.57 4.00
N LEU A 278 -2.70 -4.63 4.78
CA LEU A 278 -3.03 -4.49 6.19
C LEU A 278 -3.14 -3.01 6.59
N GLY A 279 -4.27 -2.62 7.16
CA GLY A 279 -4.45 -1.29 7.75
C GLY A 279 -3.70 -1.14 9.08
N MET A 280 -3.33 0.09 9.45
CA MET A 280 -2.66 0.34 10.74
C MET A 280 -3.57 0.03 11.94
N GLU A 281 -4.88 0.27 11.82
CA GLU A 281 -5.87 -0.08 12.84
C GLU A 281 -6.00 -1.59 13.01
N GLU A 282 -5.98 -2.36 11.91
CA GLU A 282 -6.03 -3.82 11.94
C GLU A 282 -4.77 -4.39 12.59
N LEU A 283 -3.60 -3.90 12.17
CA LEU A 283 -2.33 -4.22 12.81
C LEU A 283 -2.36 -3.89 14.31
N ALA A 284 -2.90 -2.73 14.69
CA ALA A 284 -2.98 -2.34 16.09
C ALA A 284 -3.92 -3.25 16.90
N ALA A 285 -5.07 -3.62 16.34
CA ALA A 285 -6.03 -4.49 16.98
C ALA A 285 -5.44 -5.89 17.22
N ASP A 286 -4.77 -6.45 16.21
CA ASP A 286 -4.07 -7.73 16.29
C ASP A 286 -2.96 -7.70 17.36
N LEU A 287 -2.12 -6.66 17.35
CA LEU A 287 -1.01 -6.50 18.31
C LEU A 287 -1.46 -6.17 19.73
N LEU A 288 -2.73 -5.81 19.94
CA LEU A 288 -3.34 -5.60 21.25
C LEU A 288 -4.25 -6.77 21.66
N ASP A 289 -4.26 -7.88 20.90
CA ASP A 289 -5.14 -9.04 21.07
C ASP A 289 -6.64 -8.66 21.18
N HIS A 290 -7.05 -7.59 20.51
CA HIS A 290 -8.40 -7.00 20.60
C HIS A 290 -8.86 -6.67 22.03
N LYS A 291 -7.93 -6.47 22.98
CA LYS A 291 -8.25 -6.23 24.40
C LYS A 291 -8.78 -4.82 24.69
N TYR A 292 -8.38 -3.85 23.88
CA TYR A 292 -8.68 -2.44 24.11
C TYR A 292 -9.44 -1.88 22.91
N PRO A 293 -10.63 -1.27 23.10
CA PRO A 293 -11.21 -0.43 22.07
C PRO A 293 -10.35 0.85 21.94
N PHE A 294 -10.23 1.39 20.73
CA PHE A 294 -9.46 2.61 20.50
C PHE A 294 -10.05 3.44 19.37
N GLN A 295 -9.79 4.74 19.43
CA GLN A 295 -10.14 5.70 18.39
C GLN A 295 -9.36 5.39 17.12
N THR A 296 -10.01 5.43 15.95
CA THR A 296 -9.35 5.29 14.64
C THR A 296 -8.64 6.58 14.21
N PHE A 297 -7.72 6.50 13.23
CA PHE A 297 -7.10 7.71 12.69
C PHE A 297 -8.14 8.66 12.07
N PHE A 298 -9.15 8.10 11.39
CA PHE A 298 -10.26 8.85 10.82
C PHE A 298 -11.05 9.62 11.90
N GLU A 299 -11.39 8.96 13.00
CA GLU A 299 -12.08 9.61 14.12
C GLU A 299 -11.23 10.70 14.78
N GLN A 300 -9.91 10.51 14.88
CA GLN A 300 -8.99 11.54 15.39
C GLN A 300 -9.03 12.78 14.51
N VAL A 301 -8.96 12.62 13.18
CA VAL A 301 -9.03 13.73 12.22
C VAL A 301 -10.42 14.40 12.25
N SER A 302 -11.51 13.63 12.32
CA SER A 302 -12.86 14.19 12.43
C SER A 302 -13.01 15.03 13.70
N ALA A 303 -12.52 14.54 14.84
CA ALA A 303 -12.57 15.28 16.10
C ALA A 303 -11.77 16.61 16.05
N LEU A 304 -10.67 16.65 15.30
CA LEU A 304 -9.91 17.87 15.05
C LEU A 304 -10.71 18.89 14.22
N LEU A 305 -11.40 18.43 13.19
CA LEU A 305 -12.21 19.26 12.30
C LEU A 305 -13.48 19.82 12.97
N ASP A 306 -14.06 19.05 13.90
CA ASP A 306 -15.32 19.43 14.56
C ASP A 306 -15.10 20.35 15.77
N ASN A 307 -14.14 20.02 16.64
CA ASN A 307 -14.08 20.61 18.00
C ASN A 307 -12.91 21.58 18.24
N HIS A 308 -11.88 21.59 17.37
CA HIS A 308 -10.71 22.48 17.48
C HIS A 308 -10.08 22.59 18.89
N ASN A 309 -10.13 21.50 19.67
CA ASN A 309 -9.76 21.50 21.08
C ASN A 309 -8.22 21.58 21.25
N ALA A 310 -7.73 22.69 21.83
CA ALA A 310 -6.30 22.94 22.03
C ALA A 310 -5.60 21.87 22.87
N ALA A 311 -6.24 21.37 23.94
CA ALA A 311 -5.67 20.32 24.79
C ALA A 311 -5.57 18.97 24.06
N PHE A 312 -6.50 18.67 23.16
CA PHE A 312 -6.42 17.47 22.31
C PHE A 312 -5.29 17.59 21.29
N ILE A 313 -5.16 18.77 20.67
CA ILE A 313 -4.06 19.08 19.74
C ILE A 313 -2.70 18.94 20.44
N GLU A 314 -2.55 19.44 21.68
CA GLU A 314 -1.33 19.30 22.46
C GLU A 314 -0.96 17.84 22.72
N ARG A 315 -1.95 17.01 23.12
CA ARG A 315 -1.73 15.56 23.32
C ARG A 315 -1.21 14.89 22.05
N ILE A 316 -1.83 15.18 20.90
CA ILE A 316 -1.39 14.64 19.60
C ILE A 316 0.03 15.10 19.27
N ARG A 317 0.34 16.40 19.38
CA ARG A 317 1.66 16.96 19.07
C ARG A 317 2.75 16.34 19.93
N PHE A 318 2.51 16.23 21.24
CA PHE A 318 3.46 15.65 22.17
C PHE A 318 3.76 14.19 21.81
N LYS A 319 2.71 13.36 21.68
CA LYS A 319 2.81 11.92 21.40
C LYS A 319 3.37 11.59 20.01
N SER A 320 3.24 12.52 19.06
CA SER A 320 3.77 12.38 17.69
C SER A 320 5.23 12.83 17.54
N SER A 321 5.86 13.34 18.60
CA SER A 321 7.22 13.86 18.55
C SER A 321 8.28 12.75 18.68
N PHE A 322 9.47 13.01 18.14
CA PHE A 322 10.62 12.13 18.37
C PHE A 322 11.10 12.18 19.84
N GLU A 323 10.90 13.31 20.52
CA GLU A 323 11.21 13.45 21.95
C GLU A 323 10.41 12.44 22.78
N PHE A 324 9.11 12.29 22.50
CA PHE A 324 8.26 11.30 23.16
C PHE A 324 8.77 9.86 22.96
N LEU A 325 9.17 9.50 21.74
CA LEU A 325 9.80 8.20 21.47
C LEU A 325 11.11 8.02 22.25
N SER A 326 11.92 9.08 22.35
CA SER A 326 13.16 9.06 23.16
C SER A 326 12.86 8.85 24.64
N GLN A 327 11.87 9.55 25.18
CA GLN A 327 11.40 9.41 26.57
C GLN A 327 10.87 8.00 26.84
N LEU A 328 10.10 7.40 25.93
CA LEU A 328 9.66 6.00 26.06
C LEU A 328 10.85 5.03 26.15
N ASN A 329 11.89 5.25 25.34
CA ASN A 329 13.10 4.44 25.38
C ASN A 329 13.86 4.60 26.71
N GLN A 330 14.01 5.83 27.20
CA GLN A 330 14.63 6.11 28.50
C GLN A 330 13.85 5.49 29.65
N TYR A 331 12.52 5.59 29.60
CA TYR A 331 11.64 4.99 30.59
C TYR A 331 11.76 3.46 30.62
N LEU A 332 11.85 2.79 29.47
CA LEU A 332 12.08 1.34 29.41
C LEU A 332 13.40 0.93 30.11
N ILE A 333 14.46 1.71 29.93
CA ILE A 333 15.75 1.50 30.62
C ILE A 333 15.58 1.73 32.13
N TYR A 334 14.84 2.75 32.54
CA TYR A 334 14.54 3.03 33.94
C TYR A 334 13.75 1.88 34.61
N VAL A 335 12.71 1.38 33.93
CA VAL A 335 11.90 0.25 34.37
C VAL A 335 12.75 -1.00 34.55
N GLU A 336 13.61 -1.31 33.58
CA GLU A 336 14.50 -2.48 33.64
C GLU A 336 15.45 -2.44 34.84
N ASN A 337 15.92 -1.25 35.21
CA ASN A 337 16.86 -1.08 36.31
C ASN A 337 16.22 -0.95 37.69
N THR A 338 14.95 -0.53 37.77
CA THR A 338 14.35 -0.07 39.05
C THR A 338 13.15 -0.92 39.50
N TYR A 339 12.40 -1.53 38.57
CA TYR A 339 11.08 -2.09 38.90
C TYR A 339 11.10 -3.57 39.29
N PHE A 340 12.25 -4.24 39.22
CA PHE A 340 12.43 -5.60 39.70
C PHE A 340 13.07 -5.60 41.10
N THR A 341 12.28 -5.89 42.12
CA THR A 341 12.74 -5.93 43.52
C THR A 341 12.74 -7.38 44.01
N VAL A 342 13.94 -7.93 44.26
CA VAL A 342 14.08 -9.29 44.78
C VAL A 342 13.56 -9.37 46.22
N THR A 343 12.66 -10.33 46.46
CA THR A 343 12.12 -10.66 47.78
C THR A 343 12.52 -12.09 48.15
N GLU A 344 12.45 -12.44 49.44
CA GLU A 344 12.78 -13.78 49.90
C GLU A 344 11.86 -14.82 49.22
N LEU A 345 12.47 -15.79 48.55
CA LEU A 345 11.76 -16.89 47.89
C LEU A 345 12.11 -18.21 48.58
N ARG A 346 11.13 -18.77 49.30
CA ARG A 346 11.23 -20.07 49.95
C ARG A 346 10.47 -21.12 49.18
N VAL A 347 11.15 -22.22 48.81
CA VAL A 347 10.54 -23.37 48.12
C VAL A 347 10.74 -24.61 48.99
N GLY A 348 9.68 -25.03 49.68
CA GLY A 348 9.77 -26.04 50.73
C GLY A 348 10.72 -25.60 51.85
N ASN A 349 11.84 -26.30 52.00
CA ASN A 349 12.87 -26.01 53.00
C ASN A 349 14.09 -25.25 52.43
N ILE A 350 14.11 -24.96 51.13
CA ILE A 350 15.19 -24.21 50.49
C ILE A 350 14.83 -22.73 50.41
N ILE A 351 15.74 -21.88 50.86
CA ILE A 351 15.66 -20.43 50.65
C ILE A 351 16.57 -20.10 49.47
N VAL A 352 16.01 -19.50 48.43
CA VAL A 352 16.77 -19.10 47.24
C VAL A 352 17.55 -17.82 47.56
N PRO A 353 18.89 -17.78 47.39
CA PRO A 353 19.66 -16.59 47.72
C PRO A 353 19.26 -15.38 46.86
N LEU A 354 19.02 -14.22 47.50
CA LEU A 354 18.73 -12.97 46.79
C LEU A 354 19.81 -12.59 45.76
N PRO A 355 21.13 -12.71 46.06
CA PRO A 355 22.17 -12.43 45.07
C PRO A 355 22.09 -13.33 43.84
N PHE A 356 21.64 -14.58 44.00
CA PHE A 356 21.45 -15.51 42.89
C PHE A 356 20.33 -15.03 41.96
N LEU A 357 19.16 -14.67 42.50
CA LEU A 357 18.02 -14.16 41.72
C LEU A 357 18.42 -12.91 40.90
N LEU A 358 19.08 -11.97 41.56
CA LEU A 358 19.51 -10.72 40.92
C LEU A 358 20.57 -10.95 39.84
N ALA A 359 21.51 -11.87 40.07
CA ALA A 359 22.52 -12.25 39.08
C ALA A 359 21.90 -12.93 37.85
N ARG A 360 20.97 -13.88 38.06
CA ARG A 360 20.26 -14.54 36.96
C ARG A 360 19.43 -13.55 36.14
N TYR A 361 18.69 -12.67 36.81
CA TYR A 361 17.92 -11.61 36.14
C TYR A 361 18.80 -10.72 35.26
N LYS A 362 19.95 -10.24 35.78
CA LYS A 362 20.91 -9.41 35.02
C LYS A 362 21.57 -10.15 33.85
N THR A 363 21.70 -11.48 33.94
CA THR A 363 22.29 -12.29 32.87
C THR A 363 21.45 -12.19 31.59
N TYR A 364 20.12 -12.13 31.74
CA TYR A 364 19.18 -12.08 30.62
C TYR A 364 18.88 -10.68 30.07
N HIS A 365 19.79 -9.70 30.24
CA HIS A 365 19.61 -8.31 29.77
C HIS A 365 19.31 -8.17 28.26
N ARG A 366 19.65 -9.17 27.43
CA ARG A 366 19.34 -9.17 25.98
C ARG A 366 17.95 -9.73 25.63
N VAL A 367 17.28 -10.35 26.59
CA VAL A 367 15.94 -10.95 26.42
C VAL A 367 14.87 -9.89 26.78
N PRO A 368 13.71 -9.85 26.10
CA PRO A 368 12.60 -8.98 26.50
C PRO A 368 12.23 -9.16 27.97
N LEU A 369 11.94 -8.05 28.66
CA LEU A 369 11.85 -7.97 30.12
C LEU A 369 10.96 -9.06 30.74
N LEU A 370 9.75 -9.23 30.20
CA LEU A 370 8.76 -10.16 30.75
C LEU A 370 9.09 -11.61 30.42
N LYS A 371 9.80 -11.87 29.31
CA LYS A 371 10.32 -13.20 28.98
C LYS A 371 11.45 -13.64 29.90
N ARG A 372 12.17 -12.70 30.55
CA ARG A 372 13.22 -13.04 31.53
C ARG A 372 12.65 -13.78 32.73
N PHE A 373 11.42 -13.49 33.16
CA PHE A 373 10.84 -14.10 34.34
C PHE A 373 10.72 -15.61 34.21
N ALA A 374 10.35 -16.11 33.03
CA ALA A 374 10.29 -17.55 32.76
C ALA A 374 11.68 -18.20 32.82
N LEU A 375 12.71 -17.53 32.30
CA LEU A 375 14.09 -18.02 32.34
C LEU A 375 14.65 -18.04 33.76
N VAL A 376 14.46 -16.96 34.52
CA VAL A 376 14.85 -16.90 35.94
C VAL A 376 14.10 -17.95 36.75
N ALA A 377 12.81 -18.16 36.49
CA ALA A 377 12.05 -19.22 37.14
C ALA A 377 12.62 -20.61 36.85
N GLU A 378 13.11 -20.86 35.63
CA GLU A 378 13.74 -22.14 35.27
C GLU A 378 15.12 -22.32 35.92
N ASP A 379 15.92 -21.25 36.02
CA ASP A 379 17.16 -21.25 36.80
C ASP A 379 16.91 -21.56 38.28
N VAL A 380 15.86 -20.97 38.86
CA VAL A 380 15.47 -21.22 40.25
C VAL A 380 14.98 -22.65 40.44
N ARG A 381 14.19 -23.19 39.50
CA ARG A 381 13.78 -24.61 39.53
C ARG A 381 14.99 -25.54 39.47
N THR A 382 15.98 -25.22 38.64
CA THR A 382 17.23 -25.98 38.54
C THR A 382 18.01 -25.90 39.85
N TYR A 383 18.20 -24.72 40.40
CA TYR A 383 18.87 -24.50 41.69
C TYR A 383 18.22 -25.32 42.83
N VAL A 384 16.88 -25.26 42.96
CA VAL A 384 16.15 -25.98 44.01
C VAL A 384 16.20 -27.50 43.77
N ARG A 385 16.11 -27.97 42.52
CA ARG A 385 16.24 -29.40 42.19
C ARG A 385 17.60 -29.93 42.64
N ASP A 386 18.66 -29.19 42.37
CA ASP A 386 20.02 -29.60 42.65
C ASP A 386 20.30 -29.56 44.17
N ALA A 387 19.79 -28.53 44.86
CA ALA A 387 19.87 -28.41 46.31
C ALA A 387 19.07 -29.50 47.06
N THR A 388 17.90 -29.90 46.55
CA THR A 388 17.05 -30.92 47.19
C THR A 388 17.34 -32.34 46.72
N ARG A 389 18.12 -32.51 45.65
CA ARG A 389 18.39 -33.79 44.96
C ARG A 389 17.12 -34.57 44.58
N ARG A 390 16.00 -33.88 44.35
CA ARG A 390 14.72 -34.48 43.93
C ARG A 390 14.01 -33.65 42.87
N LYS A 391 13.07 -34.27 42.16
CA LYS A 391 12.16 -33.54 41.27
C LYS A 391 11.24 -32.63 42.08
N LEU A 392 11.03 -31.41 41.59
CA LEU A 392 10.05 -30.47 42.15
C LEU A 392 8.63 -30.95 41.86
N THR A 393 7.73 -30.76 42.83
CA THR A 393 6.30 -31.03 42.67
C THR A 393 5.66 -30.01 41.72
N ARG A 394 4.45 -30.31 41.23
CA ARG A 394 3.68 -29.37 40.39
C ARG A 394 3.39 -28.05 41.13
N GLN A 395 3.11 -28.13 42.43
CA GLN A 395 2.86 -26.97 43.28
C GLN A 395 4.10 -26.08 43.44
N GLU A 396 5.28 -26.67 43.67
CA GLU A 396 6.53 -25.90 43.80
C GLU A 396 6.91 -25.20 42.49
N LYS A 397 6.71 -25.88 41.35
CA LYS A 397 6.95 -25.27 40.02
C LYS A 397 6.03 -24.09 39.74
N ALA A 398 4.76 -24.19 40.16
CA ALA A 398 3.78 -23.12 40.04
C ALA A 398 4.12 -21.95 40.97
N MET A 399 4.46 -22.23 42.23
CA MET A 399 4.90 -21.22 43.21
C MET A 399 6.09 -20.39 42.69
N ILE A 400 7.12 -21.04 42.15
CA ILE A 400 8.26 -20.33 41.55
C ILE A 400 7.80 -19.48 40.35
N GLY A 401 6.95 -20.05 39.49
CA GLY A 401 6.43 -19.36 38.30
C GLY A 401 5.59 -18.12 38.63
N GLU A 402 4.90 -18.11 39.79
CA GLU A 402 4.11 -16.96 40.26
C GLU A 402 4.95 -15.95 41.06
N ALA A 403 5.93 -16.42 41.84
CA ALA A 403 6.72 -15.56 42.72
C ALA A 403 7.64 -14.62 41.94
N ILE A 404 8.28 -15.08 40.87
CA ILE A 404 9.22 -14.26 40.10
C ILE A 404 8.52 -13.07 39.42
N PRO A 405 7.39 -13.22 38.71
CA PRO A 405 6.66 -12.06 38.18
C PRO A 405 6.16 -11.09 39.26
N ARG A 406 5.78 -11.56 40.45
CA ARG A 406 5.36 -10.71 41.58
C ARG A 406 6.46 -9.82 42.14
N MET A 407 7.73 -10.14 41.88
CA MET A 407 8.87 -9.28 42.21
C MET A 407 8.96 -8.03 41.32
N PHE A 408 8.14 -7.96 40.26
CA PHE A 408 8.07 -6.81 39.37
C PHE A 408 6.89 -5.91 39.72
N LYS A 409 7.11 -4.59 39.72
CA LYS A 409 6.16 -3.58 40.21
C LYS A 409 4.77 -3.63 39.54
N PHE A 410 4.70 -3.92 38.24
CA PHE A 410 3.46 -3.84 37.46
C PHE A 410 3.20 -5.11 36.66
N HIS A 411 1.95 -5.58 36.66
CA HIS A 411 1.58 -6.83 35.98
C HIS A 411 0.94 -6.62 34.60
N GLN A 412 0.56 -5.37 34.27
CA GLN A 412 -0.04 -5.01 32.99
C GLN A 412 0.75 -3.89 32.31
N VAL A 413 0.90 -4.00 30.98
CA VAL A 413 1.61 -2.99 30.17
C VAL A 413 0.91 -1.64 30.22
N LEU A 414 -0.43 -1.62 30.31
CA LEU A 414 -1.20 -0.38 30.42
C LEU A 414 -0.85 0.41 31.71
N ASP A 415 -0.58 -0.28 32.82
CA ASP A 415 -0.17 0.38 34.06
C ASP A 415 1.25 0.96 33.95
N LEU A 416 2.15 0.28 33.25
CA LEU A 416 3.46 0.83 32.90
C LEU A 416 3.34 2.07 32.03
N TYR A 417 2.41 2.07 31.07
CA TYR A 417 2.16 3.22 30.21
C TYR A 417 1.55 4.39 30.99
N ARG A 418 0.64 4.15 31.93
CA ARG A 418 0.12 5.18 32.83
C ARG A 418 1.22 5.75 33.74
N ASP A 419 2.11 4.90 34.24
CA ASP A 419 3.25 5.30 35.08
C ASP A 419 4.30 6.08 34.28
N PHE A 420 4.49 5.80 33.00
CA PHE A 420 5.35 6.59 32.11
C PHE A 420 4.98 8.08 32.12
N TYR A 421 3.69 8.42 31.99
CA TYR A 421 3.27 9.82 32.04
C TYR A 421 3.49 10.48 33.41
N ARG A 422 3.43 9.72 34.50
CA ARG A 422 3.81 10.21 35.83
C ARG A 422 5.32 10.43 35.93
N TRP A 423 6.11 9.53 35.34
CA TRP A 423 7.57 9.62 35.30
C TRP A 423 8.07 10.82 34.50
N VAL A 424 7.44 11.12 33.34
CA VAL A 424 7.73 12.33 32.56
C VAL A 424 7.22 13.61 33.24
N GLY A 425 6.37 13.49 34.27
CA GLY A 425 5.78 14.63 34.98
C GLY A 425 4.62 15.28 34.24
N LYS A 426 3.97 14.56 33.32
CA LYS A 426 2.84 15.02 32.51
C LYS A 426 1.64 14.06 32.55
N PRO A 427 1.10 13.72 33.73
CA PRO A 427 0.00 12.75 33.87
C PRO A 427 -1.29 13.14 33.12
N GLU A 428 -1.52 14.43 32.91
CA GLU A 428 -2.69 15.01 32.23
C GLU A 428 -2.76 14.70 30.72
N LEU A 429 -1.63 14.35 30.11
CA LEU A 429 -1.53 14.02 28.69
C LEU A 429 -2.01 12.60 28.37
N PHE A 430 -2.19 11.74 29.39
CA PHE A 430 -2.83 10.45 29.22
C PHE A 430 -4.31 10.54 29.59
N ARG A 431 -5.17 10.30 28.59
CA ARG A 431 -6.62 10.29 28.77
C ARG A 431 -7.15 8.94 28.32
N ILE A 432 -7.90 8.32 29.21
CA ILE A 432 -8.59 7.05 28.96
C ILE A 432 -9.95 7.13 29.63
N ASP A 433 -10.99 6.69 28.93
CA ASP A 433 -12.34 6.68 29.49
C ASP A 433 -12.58 5.45 30.39
N TYR A 434 -13.80 5.37 30.94
CA TYR A 434 -14.21 4.26 31.82
C TYR A 434 -14.34 2.91 31.08
N ARG A 435 -14.40 2.92 29.74
CA ARG A 435 -14.43 1.73 28.89
C ARG A 435 -13.02 1.32 28.42
N LEU A 436 -11.98 1.96 28.93
CA LEU A 436 -10.60 1.79 28.50
C LEU A 436 -10.39 2.14 27.01
N HIS A 437 -11.19 3.05 26.48
CA HIS A 437 -11.05 3.52 25.10
C HIS A 437 -9.82 4.42 24.97
N LEU A 438 -8.85 3.98 24.16
CA LEU A 438 -7.60 4.69 23.94
C LEU A 438 -7.75 5.75 22.84
N GLU A 439 -7.15 6.92 23.03
CA GLU A 439 -6.93 7.87 21.91
C GLU A 439 -5.98 7.23 20.89
N TYR A 440 -6.16 7.51 19.59
CA TYR A 440 -5.33 6.91 18.54
C TYR A 440 -3.83 7.18 18.77
N ALA A 441 -3.50 8.39 19.23
CA ALA A 441 -2.14 8.80 19.57
C ALA A 441 -1.47 7.99 20.70
N ASP A 442 -2.24 7.25 21.51
CA ASP A 442 -1.71 6.38 22.57
C ASP A 442 -1.52 4.91 22.13
N VAL A 443 -2.22 4.49 21.09
CA VAL A 443 -2.31 3.08 20.66
C VAL A 443 -0.94 2.50 20.35
N PHE A 444 -0.19 3.15 19.45
CA PHE A 444 1.10 2.64 19.01
C PHE A 444 2.20 2.81 20.07
N ALA A 445 2.05 3.74 21.01
CA ALA A 445 2.95 3.86 22.15
C ALA A 445 2.79 2.69 23.13
N LEU A 446 1.54 2.30 23.39
CA LEU A 446 1.23 1.12 24.19
C LEU A 446 1.74 -0.17 23.50
N ILE A 447 1.49 -0.31 22.19
CA ILE A 447 2.04 -1.41 21.38
C ILE A 447 3.56 -1.41 21.47
N TYR A 448 4.22 -0.26 21.28
CA TYR A 448 5.66 -0.17 21.36
C TYR A 448 6.22 -0.69 22.69
N LEU A 449 5.63 -0.29 23.82
CA LEU A 449 6.01 -0.81 25.14
C LEU A 449 5.78 -2.32 25.22
N ARG A 450 4.62 -2.81 24.78
CA ARG A 450 4.31 -4.24 24.75
C ARG A 450 5.37 -5.03 23.98
N LEU A 451 5.70 -4.60 22.77
CA LEU A 451 6.72 -5.24 21.92
C LEU A 451 8.10 -5.26 22.61
N ARG A 452 8.47 -4.20 23.32
CA ARG A 452 9.75 -4.10 24.04
C ARG A 452 9.81 -4.98 25.30
N LEU A 453 8.67 -5.19 25.96
CA LEU A 453 8.57 -5.92 27.22
C LEU A 453 8.32 -7.42 26.99
N GLU A 454 7.41 -7.76 26.08
CA GLU A 454 6.97 -9.13 25.78
C GLU A 454 7.78 -9.76 24.62
N GLY A 455 8.30 -8.96 23.69
CA GLY A 455 8.92 -9.43 22.45
C GLY A 455 7.89 -9.84 21.39
N ILE A 456 8.36 -10.20 20.19
CA ILE A 456 7.54 -10.43 18.99
C ILE A 456 7.73 -11.85 18.44
N THR A 457 6.65 -12.40 17.87
CA THR A 457 6.63 -13.46 16.84
C THR A 457 5.46 -13.17 15.90
N ALA A 458 5.60 -12.19 14.99
CA ALA A 458 4.54 -11.80 14.07
C ALA A 458 5.14 -11.30 12.76
N TYR A 459 4.51 -11.67 11.63
CA TYR A 459 4.85 -11.25 10.27
C TYR A 459 6.25 -11.64 9.72
N ASP A 460 6.90 -12.66 10.29
CA ASP A 460 8.22 -13.14 9.83
C ASP A 460 8.25 -13.66 8.37
N HIS A 461 7.07 -13.99 7.81
CA HIS A 461 6.93 -14.40 6.41
C HIS A 461 7.08 -13.23 5.43
N VAL A 462 6.87 -11.99 5.88
CA VAL A 462 6.94 -10.80 5.01
C VAL A 462 8.40 -10.50 4.67
N LYS A 463 8.75 -10.58 3.39
CA LYS A 463 10.10 -10.31 2.85
C LYS A 463 10.24 -8.91 2.25
N HIS A 464 9.14 -8.21 1.98
CA HIS A 464 9.16 -6.80 1.60
C HIS A 464 7.93 -6.06 2.10
N LEU A 465 8.13 -4.89 2.70
CA LEU A 465 7.05 -4.04 3.20
C LEU A 465 6.92 -2.76 2.37
N LEU A 466 5.75 -2.49 1.82
CA LEU A 466 5.38 -1.20 1.27
C LEU A 466 4.62 -0.40 2.33
N VAL A 467 5.06 0.82 2.60
CA VAL A 467 4.38 1.73 3.53
C VAL A 467 3.99 2.99 2.75
N ASP A 468 2.70 3.20 2.59
CA ASP A 468 2.15 4.33 1.86
C ASP A 468 1.73 5.48 2.78
N GLU A 469 1.69 6.69 2.22
CA GLU A 469 1.34 7.95 2.89
C GLU A 469 2.15 8.22 4.16
N MET A 470 3.48 8.13 4.03
CA MET A 470 4.46 8.24 5.12
C MET A 470 4.24 9.41 6.07
N GLN A 471 3.72 10.52 5.57
CA GLN A 471 3.47 11.73 6.35
C GLN A 471 2.40 11.57 7.41
N ASP A 472 1.53 10.56 7.35
CA ASP A 472 0.48 10.34 8.34
C ASP A 472 0.91 9.45 9.52
N TYR A 473 2.11 8.86 9.46
CA TYR A 473 2.64 8.04 10.54
C TYR A 473 3.58 8.81 11.46
N THR A 474 3.51 8.49 12.74
CA THR A 474 4.36 9.06 13.79
C THR A 474 5.68 8.31 13.92
N PRO A 475 6.70 8.90 14.56
CA PRO A 475 7.96 8.22 14.88
C PRO A 475 7.76 6.91 15.66
N VAL A 476 6.78 6.87 16.56
CA VAL A 476 6.45 5.68 17.35
C VAL A 476 5.91 4.57 16.46
N GLN A 477 5.02 4.89 15.51
CA GLN A 477 4.53 3.94 14.52
C GLN A 477 5.68 3.36 13.69
N TYR A 478 6.60 4.18 13.21
CA TYR A 478 7.80 3.68 12.52
C TYR A 478 8.68 2.80 13.40
N ALA A 479 8.84 3.14 14.68
CA ALA A 479 9.62 2.34 15.62
C ALA A 479 8.96 0.98 15.92
N VAL A 480 7.64 0.89 15.82
CA VAL A 480 6.85 -0.34 15.84
C VAL A 480 7.06 -1.13 14.54
N LEU A 481 6.85 -0.53 13.37
CA LEU A 481 7.04 -1.18 12.06
C LEU A 481 8.47 -1.71 11.89
N SER A 482 9.49 -0.96 12.34
CA SER A 482 10.89 -1.39 12.31
C SER A 482 11.16 -2.65 13.14
N ARG A 483 10.34 -2.93 14.16
CA ARG A 483 10.51 -4.08 15.06
C ARG A 483 9.70 -5.29 14.60
N LEU A 484 8.53 -5.05 14.01
CA LEU A 484 7.67 -6.09 13.47
C LEU A 484 8.23 -6.65 12.16
N PHE A 485 8.67 -5.77 11.27
CA PHE A 485 9.10 -6.15 9.93
C PHE A 485 10.62 -5.99 9.83
N LEU A 486 11.36 -7.11 9.92
CA LEU A 486 12.82 -7.11 9.76
C LEU A 486 13.27 -7.08 8.28
N CYS A 487 12.32 -7.11 7.37
CA CYS A 487 12.54 -7.16 5.94
C CYS A 487 12.83 -5.79 5.31
N ARG A 488 13.07 -5.78 3.98
CA ARG A 488 13.27 -4.57 3.20
C ARG A 488 11.99 -3.73 3.14
N LYS A 489 12.14 -2.41 3.05
CA LYS A 489 11.00 -1.48 3.11
C LYS A 489 11.07 -0.46 1.98
N THR A 490 9.93 -0.20 1.36
CA THR A 490 9.72 0.97 0.50
C THR A 490 8.68 1.84 1.20
N ILE A 491 9.05 3.06 1.59
CA ILE A 491 8.19 4.01 2.28
C ILE A 491 7.97 5.19 1.34
N LEU A 492 6.72 5.58 1.08
CA LEU A 492 6.41 6.65 0.13
C LEU A 492 5.42 7.65 0.72
N GLY A 493 5.51 8.91 0.29
CA GLY A 493 4.50 9.92 0.61
C GLY A 493 4.87 11.34 0.23
N ASP A 494 4.01 12.28 0.61
CA ASP A 494 4.15 13.71 0.37
C ASP A 494 3.88 14.49 1.67
N VAL A 495 4.92 15.11 2.21
CA VAL A 495 4.84 15.92 3.44
C VAL A 495 3.79 17.03 3.35
N SER A 496 3.52 17.53 2.14
CA SER A 496 2.53 18.59 1.89
C SER A 496 1.08 18.08 1.96
N GLN A 497 0.86 16.76 1.83
CA GLN A 497 -0.47 16.12 1.82
C GLN A 497 -0.81 15.45 3.16
N THR A 498 -0.38 16.03 4.28
CA THR A 498 -0.79 15.53 5.60
C THR A 498 -2.25 15.86 5.89
N VAL A 499 -2.99 14.89 6.42
CA VAL A 499 -4.38 15.11 6.90
C VAL A 499 -4.43 15.58 8.35
N ASN A 500 -3.35 15.40 9.09
CA ASN A 500 -3.20 15.87 10.46
C ASN A 500 -1.86 16.60 10.61
N PRO A 501 -1.84 17.94 10.49
CA PRO A 501 -0.59 18.72 10.55
C PRO A 501 0.12 18.62 11.91
N TYR A 502 -0.54 18.08 12.94
CA TYR A 502 0.00 17.95 14.29
C TYR A 502 0.71 16.61 14.54
N SER A 503 0.57 15.63 13.64
CA SER A 503 1.23 14.33 13.72
C SER A 503 2.08 14.01 12.49
N ALA A 504 2.37 15.01 11.65
CA ALA A 504 3.01 14.80 10.37
C ALA A 504 4.49 14.39 10.49
N SER A 505 4.91 13.40 9.71
CA SER A 505 6.33 13.03 9.57
C SER A 505 6.94 13.50 8.25
N SER A 506 8.24 13.83 8.29
CA SER A 506 9.05 14.09 7.10
C SER A 506 10.04 12.95 6.85
N ALA A 507 10.68 12.92 5.68
CA ALA A 507 11.74 11.93 5.42
C ALA A 507 12.85 11.99 6.47
N GLU A 508 13.21 13.20 6.94
CA GLU A 508 14.23 13.38 7.98
C GLU A 508 13.81 12.74 9.32
N THR A 509 12.51 12.73 9.64
CA THR A 509 11.97 12.01 10.82
C THR A 509 12.12 10.49 10.65
N ILE A 510 11.88 9.99 9.43
CA ILE A 510 11.98 8.57 9.11
C ILE A 510 13.44 8.10 9.17
N GLU A 511 14.38 8.88 8.65
CA GLU A 511 15.82 8.61 8.73
C GLU A 511 16.33 8.48 10.17
N ARG A 512 15.75 9.23 11.13
CA ARG A 512 16.10 9.09 12.55
C ARG A 512 15.68 7.74 13.15
N VAL A 513 14.62 7.13 12.62
CA VAL A 513 14.17 5.80 13.03
C VAL A 513 14.92 4.71 12.24
N PHE A 514 15.15 4.95 10.95
CA PHE A 514 15.85 4.06 10.02
C PHE A 514 17.15 4.71 9.56
N SER A 515 18.22 4.59 10.36
CA SER A 515 19.50 5.27 10.11
C SER A 515 20.23 4.87 8.83
N GLN A 516 19.81 3.80 8.16
CA GLN A 516 20.35 3.30 6.89
C GLN A 516 19.35 3.46 5.74
N ALA A 517 18.41 4.40 5.85
CA ALA A 517 17.43 4.66 4.81
C ALA A 517 18.03 5.49 3.67
N ASP A 518 17.78 5.06 2.43
CA ASP A 518 18.08 5.84 1.23
C ASP A 518 16.88 6.72 0.90
N VAL A 519 17.04 8.04 0.99
CA VAL A 519 15.98 9.01 0.67
C VAL A 519 16.10 9.50 -0.76
N VAL A 520 15.03 9.33 -1.54
CA VAL A 520 14.89 9.89 -2.89
C VAL A 520 13.79 10.94 -2.89
N LYS A 521 14.07 12.10 -3.48
CA LYS A 521 13.14 13.24 -3.54
C LYS A 521 12.67 13.48 -4.99
N LEU A 522 11.37 13.40 -5.22
CA LEU A 522 10.73 13.58 -6.53
C LEU A 522 10.01 14.95 -6.58
N TYR A 523 10.60 15.88 -7.33
CA TYR A 523 10.14 17.27 -7.39
C TYR A 523 9.23 17.58 -8.56
N ARG A 524 9.23 16.75 -9.61
CA ARG A 524 8.44 16.99 -10.81
C ARG A 524 6.99 16.53 -10.60
N SER A 525 6.04 17.43 -10.81
CA SER A 525 4.60 17.14 -10.81
C SER A 525 4.11 17.14 -12.26
N TYR A 526 3.50 16.05 -12.70
CA TYR A 526 3.07 15.89 -14.08
C TYR A 526 1.62 15.43 -14.24
N ARG A 527 0.92 15.10 -13.14
CA ARG A 527 -0.48 14.63 -13.18
C ARG A 527 -1.51 15.74 -13.20
N SER A 528 -1.26 16.84 -12.50
CA SER A 528 -2.12 18.03 -12.51
C SER A 528 -1.60 19.04 -13.54
N THR A 529 -2.48 19.93 -14.03
CA THR A 529 -2.07 20.99 -14.94
C THR A 529 -1.24 22.05 -14.21
N VAL A 530 -0.52 22.88 -14.97
CA VAL A 530 0.26 24.00 -14.43
C VAL A 530 -0.64 24.95 -13.64
N GLU A 531 -1.85 25.22 -14.14
CA GLU A 531 -2.81 26.13 -13.52
C GLU A 531 -3.30 25.61 -12.16
N ILE A 532 -3.65 24.32 -12.08
CA ILE A 532 -4.04 23.67 -10.81
C ILE A 532 -2.86 23.67 -9.83
N THR A 533 -1.65 23.37 -10.32
CA THR A 533 -0.45 23.36 -9.48
C THR A 533 -0.15 24.78 -8.94
N ALA A 534 -0.20 25.80 -9.79
CA ALA A 534 -0.02 27.20 -9.40
C ALA A 534 -1.09 27.66 -8.40
N PHE A 535 -2.35 27.23 -8.56
CA PHE A 535 -3.42 27.52 -7.62
C PHE A 535 -3.19 26.89 -6.25
N THR A 536 -2.86 25.59 -6.21
CA THR A 536 -2.58 24.86 -4.96
C THR A 536 -1.35 25.37 -4.21
N GLN A 537 -0.35 25.90 -4.94
CA GLN A 537 0.82 26.59 -4.36
C GLN A 537 0.45 27.86 -3.58
N ARG A 538 -0.67 28.52 -3.90
CA ARG A 538 -1.17 29.67 -3.11
C ARG A 538 -1.73 29.23 -1.75
N ILE A 539 -2.28 28.03 -1.68
CA ILE A 539 -2.79 27.43 -0.44
C ILE A 539 -1.62 26.97 0.42
N THR A 540 -0.81 26.05 -0.08
CA THR A 540 0.34 25.50 0.64
C THR A 540 1.59 25.64 -0.25
N PRO A 541 2.40 26.69 -0.04
CA PRO A 541 3.60 26.92 -0.83
C PRO A 541 4.62 25.80 -0.65
N ASN A 542 5.12 25.28 -1.77
CA ASN A 542 6.25 24.36 -1.82
C ASN A 542 7.16 24.75 -3.00
N PRO A 543 8.25 25.51 -2.74
CA PRO A 543 9.10 26.07 -3.79
C PRO A 543 9.91 25.01 -4.56
N ARG A 544 9.88 23.75 -4.11
CA ARG A 544 10.58 22.65 -4.77
C ARG A 544 9.72 21.96 -5.82
N ILE A 545 8.43 22.27 -5.96
CA ILE A 545 7.60 21.68 -7.01
C ILE A 545 8.01 22.22 -8.38
N ILE A 546 8.26 21.31 -9.31
CA ILE A 546 8.53 21.62 -10.71
C ILE A 546 7.36 21.09 -11.54
N PRO A 547 6.37 21.92 -11.91
CA PRO A 547 5.27 21.47 -12.76
C PRO A 547 5.76 21.17 -14.17
N LEU A 548 5.28 20.09 -14.77
CA LEU A 548 5.42 19.83 -16.20
C LEU A 548 4.53 20.82 -16.96
N GLU A 549 5.00 21.36 -18.10
CA GLU A 549 4.29 22.32 -18.96
C GLU A 549 3.07 21.68 -19.66
N ARG A 550 2.07 21.30 -18.85
CA ARG A 550 0.79 20.74 -19.26
C ARG A 550 -0.30 21.74 -18.90
N HIS A 551 -0.81 22.43 -19.91
CA HIS A 551 -1.83 23.46 -19.75
C HIS A 551 -3.23 22.87 -19.82
N GLY A 552 -4.13 23.43 -19.02
CA GLY A 552 -5.56 23.11 -19.04
C GLY A 552 -6.41 24.32 -18.71
N GLN A 553 -7.60 24.08 -18.17
CA GLN A 553 -8.47 25.15 -17.73
C GLN A 553 -7.99 25.71 -16.39
N GLU A 554 -8.07 27.03 -16.24
CA GLU A 554 -7.83 27.69 -14.97
C GLU A 554 -8.84 27.24 -13.91
N PRO A 555 -8.42 27.00 -12.65
CA PRO A 555 -9.33 26.67 -11.56
C PRO A 555 -10.41 27.73 -11.37
N VAL A 556 -11.65 27.29 -11.32
CA VAL A 556 -12.82 28.19 -11.18
C VAL A 556 -13.16 28.34 -9.71
N VAL A 557 -13.28 29.58 -9.23
CA VAL A 557 -13.77 29.89 -7.88
C VAL A 557 -15.11 30.61 -7.99
N ALA A 558 -16.21 29.86 -7.86
CA ALA A 558 -17.56 30.34 -8.10
C ALA A 558 -18.27 30.77 -6.81
N ARG A 559 -18.78 32.01 -6.79
CA ARG A 559 -19.55 32.56 -5.67
C ARG A 559 -21.05 32.39 -5.91
N PHE A 560 -21.77 32.00 -4.86
CA PHE A 560 -23.23 31.91 -4.83
C PHE A 560 -23.81 32.76 -3.69
N ALA A 561 -25.10 33.12 -3.79
CA ALA A 561 -25.74 33.95 -2.78
C ALA A 561 -25.94 33.21 -1.46
N ASN A 562 -26.27 31.92 -1.53
CA ASN A 562 -26.56 31.05 -0.39
C ASN A 562 -26.20 29.58 -0.72
N ASN A 563 -26.27 28.70 0.29
CA ASN A 563 -25.91 27.29 0.13
C ASN A 563 -26.86 26.52 -0.79
N GLU A 564 -28.12 26.95 -0.93
CA GLU A 564 -29.10 26.27 -1.77
C GLU A 564 -28.79 26.49 -3.26
N GLU A 565 -28.50 27.74 -3.65
CA GLU A 565 -28.05 28.07 -5.01
C GLU A 565 -26.71 27.39 -5.34
N GLU A 566 -25.80 27.29 -4.36
CA GLU A 566 -24.53 26.58 -4.52
C GLU A 566 -24.78 25.09 -4.84
N LEU A 567 -25.65 24.42 -4.09
CA LEU A 567 -26.02 23.02 -4.32
C LEU A 567 -26.71 22.82 -5.68
N GLN A 568 -27.62 23.72 -6.07
CA GLN A 568 -28.26 23.68 -7.39
C GLN A 568 -27.26 23.86 -8.54
N ALA A 569 -26.21 24.67 -8.34
CA ALA A 569 -25.13 24.80 -9.32
C ALA A 569 -24.31 23.51 -9.43
N ILE A 570 -23.96 22.87 -8.31
CA ILE A 570 -23.26 21.58 -8.30
C ILE A 570 -24.11 20.50 -8.99
N GLN A 571 -25.43 20.48 -8.74
CA GLN A 571 -26.35 19.56 -9.40
C GLN A 571 -26.34 19.74 -10.92
N ARG A 572 -26.32 20.98 -11.41
CA ARG A 572 -26.17 21.26 -12.85
C ARG A 572 -24.85 20.73 -13.40
N MET A 573 -23.74 20.93 -12.69
CA MET A 573 -22.42 20.41 -13.11
C MET A 573 -22.42 18.87 -13.21
N ILE A 574 -23.05 18.18 -12.25
CA ILE A 574 -23.25 16.72 -12.28
C ILE A 574 -24.05 16.30 -13.51
N THR A 575 -25.15 16.98 -13.82
CA THR A 575 -25.98 16.62 -14.98
C THR A 575 -25.27 16.81 -16.31
N THR A 576 -24.34 17.76 -16.40
CA THR A 576 -23.54 17.99 -17.62
C THR A 576 -22.32 17.07 -17.75
N PHE A 577 -21.88 16.46 -16.65
CA PHE A 577 -20.64 15.67 -16.59
C PHE A 577 -20.60 14.48 -17.58
N PRO A 578 -21.66 13.67 -17.75
CA PRO A 578 -21.64 12.55 -18.71
C PRO A 578 -21.39 12.94 -20.16
N GLY A 579 -21.59 14.22 -20.52
CA GLY A 579 -21.29 14.74 -21.86
C GLY A 579 -19.88 15.33 -22.01
N SER A 580 -19.06 15.29 -20.95
CA SER A 580 -17.69 15.79 -20.97
C SER A 580 -16.67 14.72 -21.40
N GLU A 581 -15.44 15.13 -21.70
CA GLU A 581 -14.33 14.21 -21.98
C GLU A 581 -13.75 13.55 -20.71
N ASN A 582 -14.23 13.94 -19.53
CA ASN A 582 -13.75 13.45 -18.24
C ASN A 582 -14.46 12.15 -17.84
N HIS A 583 -13.73 11.19 -17.29
CA HIS A 583 -14.26 9.90 -16.85
C HIS A 583 -14.58 9.85 -15.36
N SER A 584 -13.95 10.71 -14.56
CA SER A 584 -14.12 10.75 -13.11
C SER A 584 -14.38 12.16 -12.56
N LEU A 585 -15.35 12.28 -11.64
CA LEU A 585 -15.69 13.52 -10.95
C LEU A 585 -15.70 13.31 -9.43
N GLY A 586 -14.81 14.00 -8.73
CA GLY A 586 -14.74 14.00 -7.27
C GLY A 586 -15.40 15.23 -6.67
N ILE A 587 -16.41 15.06 -5.82
CA ILE A 587 -17.00 16.13 -5.00
C ILE A 587 -16.46 15.96 -3.58
N ILE A 588 -15.47 16.78 -3.21
CA ILE A 588 -14.66 16.56 -2.02
C ILE A 588 -15.05 17.55 -0.93
N CYS A 589 -15.83 17.08 0.03
CA CYS A 589 -16.30 17.86 1.18
C CYS A 589 -15.27 17.86 2.31
N LYS A 590 -15.43 18.79 3.26
CA LYS A 590 -14.52 18.90 4.42
C LYS A 590 -14.73 17.76 5.42
N THR A 591 -15.98 17.47 5.75
CA THR A 591 -16.36 16.46 6.77
C THR A 591 -17.31 15.43 6.19
N LEU A 592 -17.38 14.25 6.83
CA LEU A 592 -18.30 13.18 6.41
C LEU A 592 -19.76 13.63 6.54
N ARG A 593 -20.07 14.40 7.58
CA ARG A 593 -21.39 15.01 7.76
C ARG A 593 -21.78 15.87 6.56
N GLN A 594 -20.87 16.74 6.11
CA GLN A 594 -21.10 17.55 4.90
C GLN A 594 -21.27 16.68 3.66
N ALA A 595 -20.44 15.65 3.47
CA ALA A 595 -20.55 14.74 2.33
C ALA A 595 -21.92 14.03 2.29
N VAL A 596 -22.43 13.56 3.44
CA VAL A 596 -23.76 12.95 3.56
C VAL A 596 -24.87 13.96 3.28
N GLU A 597 -24.77 15.19 3.80
CA GLU A 597 -25.74 16.26 3.56
C GLU A 597 -25.79 16.65 2.07
N VAL A 598 -24.63 16.78 1.41
CA VAL A 598 -24.52 17.07 -0.02
C VAL A 598 -25.08 15.92 -0.86
N HIS A 599 -24.73 14.67 -0.55
CA HIS A 599 -25.25 13.49 -1.25
C HIS A 599 -26.79 13.41 -1.15
N ARG A 600 -27.33 13.65 0.04
CA ARG A 600 -28.79 13.71 0.26
C ARG A 600 -29.44 14.86 -0.49
N ALA A 601 -28.82 16.04 -0.54
CA ALA A 601 -29.41 17.21 -1.19
C ALA A 601 -29.43 17.11 -2.73
N LEU A 602 -28.46 16.40 -3.32
CA LEU A 602 -28.34 16.32 -4.78
C LEU A 602 -29.28 15.29 -5.41
N GLU A 603 -29.67 14.23 -4.66
CA GLU A 603 -30.53 13.11 -5.07
C GLU A 603 -30.30 12.57 -6.50
N ALA A 604 -29.06 12.67 -6.99
CA ALA A 604 -28.73 12.37 -8.37
C ALA A 604 -28.43 10.88 -8.59
N SER A 605 -29.03 10.30 -9.63
CA SER A 605 -28.73 8.94 -10.05
C SER A 605 -27.29 8.85 -10.58
N GLY A 606 -26.57 7.78 -10.23
CA GLY A 606 -25.18 7.58 -10.65
C GLY A 606 -24.13 8.32 -9.81
N VAL A 607 -24.52 8.92 -8.68
CA VAL A 607 -23.60 9.56 -7.72
C VAL A 607 -23.41 8.67 -6.50
N TYR A 608 -22.16 8.30 -6.24
CA TYR A 608 -21.79 7.40 -5.13
C TYR A 608 -21.18 8.18 -3.95
N LEU A 609 -21.63 7.89 -2.73
CA LEU A 609 -21.01 8.42 -1.51
C LEU A 609 -19.97 7.44 -0.99
N LEU A 610 -18.71 7.86 -0.92
CA LEU A 610 -17.62 7.08 -0.36
C LEU A 610 -17.46 7.39 1.14
N THR A 611 -17.66 6.37 1.96
CA THR A 611 -17.53 6.41 3.44
C THR A 611 -16.36 5.55 3.91
N ASN A 612 -16.02 5.63 5.19
CA ASN A 612 -15.00 4.78 5.84
C ASN A 612 -15.32 3.27 5.82
N GLU A 613 -16.59 2.91 5.64
CA GLU A 613 -17.04 1.50 5.51
C GLU A 613 -16.97 0.99 4.06
N SER A 614 -16.73 1.88 3.09
CA SER A 614 -16.68 1.50 1.68
C SER A 614 -15.37 0.79 1.36
N THR A 615 -15.47 -0.40 0.78
CA THR A 615 -14.30 -1.23 0.40
C THR A 615 -14.00 -1.22 -1.09
N LEU A 616 -14.94 -0.81 -1.94
CA LEU A 616 -14.80 -0.86 -3.39
C LEU A 616 -14.84 0.55 -3.98
N PHE A 617 -13.88 0.83 -4.85
CA PHE A 617 -13.91 2.03 -5.69
C PHE A 617 -14.88 1.83 -6.86
N LYS A 618 -15.65 2.88 -7.20
CA LYS A 618 -16.54 2.90 -8.37
C LYS A 618 -16.15 4.03 -9.30
N GLU A 619 -16.05 3.75 -10.58
CA GLU A 619 -15.83 4.79 -11.60
C GLU A 619 -17.06 5.71 -11.73
N GLY A 620 -16.83 6.97 -12.10
CA GLY A 620 -17.87 7.98 -12.30
C GLY A 620 -17.84 9.11 -11.27
N ILE A 621 -19.01 9.46 -10.72
CA ILE A 621 -19.18 10.61 -9.84
C ILE A 621 -19.17 10.16 -8.37
N ILE A 622 -18.20 10.64 -7.60
CA ILE A 622 -18.00 10.27 -6.20
C ILE A 622 -18.08 11.51 -5.30
N ILE A 623 -18.93 11.46 -4.28
CA ILE A 623 -18.94 12.40 -3.17
C ILE A 623 -18.16 11.78 -2.02
N THR A 624 -17.19 12.51 -1.46
CA THR A 624 -16.37 12.02 -0.35
C THR A 624 -15.77 13.14 0.48
N THR A 625 -14.86 12.80 1.39
CA THR A 625 -14.07 13.75 2.19
C THR A 625 -12.63 13.82 1.69
N ALA A 626 -11.92 14.91 1.99
CA ALA A 626 -10.50 15.03 1.63
C ALA A 626 -9.63 13.90 2.21
N HIS A 627 -9.97 13.41 3.41
CA HIS A 627 -9.28 12.27 4.02
C HIS A 627 -9.45 10.99 3.19
N LEU A 628 -10.68 10.64 2.82
CA LEU A 628 -10.97 9.42 2.06
C LEU A 628 -10.58 9.53 0.56
N ALA A 629 -10.52 10.75 0.04
CA ALA A 629 -10.07 11.02 -1.33
C ALA A 629 -8.54 10.86 -1.50
N LYS A 630 -7.79 10.73 -0.40
CA LYS A 630 -6.34 10.63 -0.43
C LYS A 630 -5.90 9.35 -1.13
N GLY A 631 -4.91 9.44 -2.02
CA GLY A 631 -4.55 8.35 -2.94
C GLY A 631 -5.46 8.25 -4.17
N LEU A 632 -6.68 8.77 -4.15
CA LEU A 632 -7.55 8.82 -5.34
C LEU A 632 -7.17 10.00 -6.24
N GLU A 633 -7.47 9.89 -7.52
CA GLU A 633 -7.30 10.96 -8.51
C GLU A 633 -8.56 11.06 -9.35
N PHE A 634 -8.95 12.29 -9.69
CA PHE A 634 -10.14 12.58 -10.48
C PHE A 634 -9.78 13.51 -11.62
N ASP A 635 -10.40 13.29 -12.78
CA ASP A 635 -10.23 14.17 -13.93
C ASP A 635 -10.75 15.57 -13.59
N ALA A 636 -11.94 15.63 -12.98
CA ALA A 636 -12.53 16.86 -12.47
C ALA A 636 -12.79 16.76 -10.95
N VAL A 637 -12.57 17.86 -10.23
CA VAL A 637 -12.89 17.98 -8.81
C VAL A 637 -13.74 19.22 -8.54
N ILE A 638 -14.77 19.04 -7.72
CA ILE A 638 -15.55 20.12 -7.11
C ILE A 638 -15.28 20.12 -5.60
N VAL A 639 -14.81 21.24 -5.05
CA VAL A 639 -14.69 21.45 -3.61
C VAL A 639 -15.79 22.41 -3.15
N PRO A 640 -16.88 21.90 -2.54
CA PRO A 640 -17.97 22.74 -2.09
C PRO A 640 -17.66 23.48 -0.79
N PHE A 641 -18.42 24.55 -0.56
CA PHE A 641 -18.43 25.34 0.66
C PHE A 641 -17.04 25.87 1.04
N ALA A 642 -16.26 26.37 0.08
CA ALA A 642 -14.93 26.95 0.27
C ALA A 642 -14.97 28.36 0.91
N SER A 643 -15.78 28.53 1.96
CA SER A 643 -16.02 29.79 2.66
C SER A 643 -15.13 29.96 3.89
N ALA A 644 -14.95 31.20 4.34
CA ALA A 644 -14.26 31.55 5.59
C ALA A 644 -14.94 30.96 6.83
N GLN A 645 -16.22 30.59 6.74
CA GLN A 645 -16.91 29.92 7.84
C GLN A 645 -16.54 28.44 7.94
N ASN A 646 -16.29 27.79 6.81
CA ASN A 646 -16.00 26.36 6.74
C ASN A 646 -14.50 26.06 6.89
N TYR A 647 -13.63 26.85 6.26
CA TYR A 647 -12.18 26.66 6.27
C TYR A 647 -11.48 27.79 7.05
N LYS A 648 -11.03 27.49 8.27
CA LYS A 648 -10.49 28.47 9.24
C LYS A 648 -9.15 28.10 9.84
N THR A 649 -8.87 26.81 10.01
CA THR A 649 -7.73 26.33 10.80
C THR A 649 -6.67 25.68 9.92
N GLU A 650 -5.51 25.41 10.50
CA GLU A 650 -4.42 24.72 9.78
C GLU A 650 -4.84 23.32 9.30
N VAL A 651 -5.68 22.60 10.06
CA VAL A 651 -6.23 21.31 9.62
C VAL A 651 -7.15 21.51 8.41
N ASP A 652 -8.00 22.53 8.43
CA ASP A 652 -8.85 22.87 7.28
C ASP A 652 -8.02 23.24 6.05
N LYS A 653 -6.93 23.99 6.22
CA LYS A 653 -6.00 24.35 5.15
C LYS A 653 -5.36 23.12 4.50
N SER A 654 -4.91 22.17 5.33
CA SER A 654 -4.43 20.87 4.89
C SER A 654 -5.50 20.08 4.12
N MET A 655 -6.74 20.01 4.62
CA MET A 655 -7.85 19.36 3.91
C MET A 655 -8.12 19.98 2.55
N LEU A 656 -8.13 21.32 2.48
CA LEU A 656 -8.38 22.06 1.25
C LEU A 656 -7.28 21.79 0.22
N TYR A 657 -6.02 21.81 0.63
CA TYR A 657 -4.90 21.47 -0.24
C TYR A 657 -5.00 20.03 -0.75
N VAL A 658 -5.28 19.06 0.13
CA VAL A 658 -5.46 17.65 -0.27
C VAL A 658 -6.59 17.53 -1.29
N ALA A 659 -7.76 18.15 -1.03
CA ALA A 659 -8.91 18.13 -1.94
C ALA A 659 -8.57 18.69 -3.32
N CYS A 660 -7.96 19.88 -3.39
CA CYS A 660 -7.58 20.50 -4.67
C CYS A 660 -6.53 19.69 -5.45
N THR A 661 -5.59 19.05 -4.75
CA THR A 661 -4.52 18.25 -5.40
C THR A 661 -5.00 16.89 -5.92
N ARG A 662 -6.27 16.51 -5.72
CA ARG A 662 -6.85 15.31 -6.35
C ARG A 662 -7.26 15.56 -7.81
N ALA A 663 -7.29 16.81 -8.25
CA ALA A 663 -7.72 17.20 -9.60
C ALA A 663 -6.60 17.05 -10.64
N MET A 664 -6.89 16.37 -11.75
CA MET A 664 -5.95 16.18 -12.85
C MET A 664 -6.14 17.18 -14.00
N HIS A 665 -7.39 17.51 -14.35
CA HIS A 665 -7.73 18.32 -15.52
C HIS A 665 -8.54 19.58 -15.19
N GLN A 666 -9.52 19.46 -14.29
CA GLN A 666 -10.42 20.57 -13.94
C GLN A 666 -10.62 20.67 -12.44
N LEU A 667 -10.55 21.88 -11.90
CA LEU A 667 -10.77 22.17 -10.49
C LEU A 667 -11.80 23.30 -10.36
N THR A 668 -12.88 23.05 -9.63
CA THR A 668 -13.90 24.04 -9.29
C THR A 668 -14.05 24.11 -7.78
N LEU A 669 -13.99 25.31 -7.23
CA LEU A 669 -14.31 25.59 -5.83
C LEU A 669 -15.58 26.43 -5.80
N THR A 670 -16.56 26.02 -5.02
CA THR A 670 -17.80 26.77 -4.84
C THR A 670 -17.87 27.31 -3.42
N TYR A 671 -18.46 28.48 -3.25
CA TYR A 671 -18.69 29.05 -1.93
C TYR A 671 -19.89 29.98 -1.91
N SER A 672 -20.52 30.08 -0.75
CA SER A 672 -21.44 31.15 -0.40
C SER A 672 -20.86 32.03 0.72
N GLY A 673 -21.32 33.27 0.83
CA GLY A 673 -20.84 34.22 1.84
C GLY A 673 -19.44 34.77 1.56
N ALA A 674 -18.57 34.78 2.57
CA ALA A 674 -17.18 35.25 2.47
C ALA A 674 -16.24 34.11 2.08
N ILE A 675 -15.36 34.34 1.10
CA ILE A 675 -14.33 33.37 0.68
C ILE A 675 -13.31 33.14 1.81
N THR A 676 -12.78 31.91 1.92
CA THR A 676 -11.72 31.62 2.88
C THR A 676 -10.43 32.40 2.58
N ALA A 677 -9.72 32.80 3.64
CA ALA A 677 -8.45 33.52 3.53
C ALA A 677 -7.36 32.70 2.81
N PHE A 678 -7.50 31.38 2.75
CA PHE A 678 -6.56 30.49 2.05
C PHE A 678 -6.63 30.58 0.52
N LEU A 679 -7.70 31.20 -0.02
CA LEU A 679 -7.90 31.41 -1.45
C LEU A 679 -7.77 32.88 -1.86
N SER A 680 -7.69 33.80 -0.90
CA SER A 680 -7.52 35.23 -1.16
C SER A 680 -6.03 35.57 -1.26
N ALA A 681 -5.43 35.31 -2.42
CA ALA A 681 -4.10 35.79 -2.78
C ALA A 681 -4.00 36.04 -4.29
#